data_AF-A0A2N2CP41-F1
#
_entry.id   AF-A0A2N2CP41-F1
#
_cell.length_a   1.000
_cell.length_b   1.000
_cell.length_c   1.000
_cell.angle_alpha   90.00
_cell.angle_beta   90.00
_cell.angle_gamma   90.00
#
_symmetry.space_group_name_H-M   'P 1'
#
loop_
_entity.id
_entity.type
_entity.pdbx_description
1 polymer ?
#
loop_
_entity_poly.entity_id
_entity_poly.type
_entity_poly.pdbx_seq_one_letter_code
_entity_poly.pdbx_strand_id
1 'polypeptide(L)'
;MSLKMSNLLDIEKYLLLELVYFHLPPQYKNRITRETPMKLDEYIDLMEQCGYSTYPGFISRSEHGYQYKKRRQAHFKRIYASSDNLGEVVVTGYVNDNYGSYGNTADKNKTSFVAIALADRENNGAVIFSGCEQIDLTSIVLDWGGCLIASLGVVTGHHHKAIDFYDHYMAGILGERNILGHSKGGNLATYVYINRLDENTNAYCVNAQPYCWYTMTETQKEALKTDRFEYIVHANDPTRKASYVSYISRTAPLNRYATRRFIDIHGFAEVNFDEFGNLEGARVIRETVSHLKSRFFNDYAAEKRLTHDECMARFQEKLNEITSLPRLFSTTLDEILLVTEARAAIIWFRDEDDRGPFIYPLIIKSPGAEDLYQLKLRPGQGIAAQSVFAGLPLYIKDSRQYRLSVGSLNQALGITITSEIAVPLGVDEAEVFGALELVNKLDGVFSLEDFALVNDMTLAMLDVFKKSGQSLDNYRDFSLLQIRQGGKRIFAVEKNGFKEKAFASQAEKNAFLKKISGLSLEPNERLIFNRITFTRDKQEQLKRLRKQEYAIIFENPHLRYAKTKVNAVLRTLLLQLRENRVNLNKVAKMMGLHDKLKTRIKDLSDAEYIRLEYGMARIRRPKLVIVNTPPQRLSPDAYTVLCSRLKKDCQKKAVTVIVLN
;
A
#
# COMPACT_ATOMS: atom_id res chain seq x y z
N MET A 1 0.06 38.97 28.23
CA MET A 1 0.42 37.57 28.48
C MET A 1 -0.82 36.73 28.22
N SER A 2 -0.81 35.89 27.20
CA SER A 2 -2.02 35.25 26.68
C SER A 2 -1.68 33.89 26.07
N LEU A 3 -2.47 32.87 26.35
CA LEU A 3 -2.39 31.53 25.74
C LEU A 3 -2.98 31.48 24.33
N LYS A 4 -3.43 32.62 23.77
CA LYS A 4 -3.89 32.68 22.37
C LYS A 4 -2.82 32.12 21.43
N MET A 5 -3.20 31.17 20.58
CA MET A 5 -2.29 30.43 19.71
C MET A 5 -1.57 31.33 18.71
N SER A 6 -2.19 32.46 18.34
CA SER A 6 -1.63 33.49 17.47
C SER A 6 -0.55 34.36 18.14
N ASN A 7 -0.54 34.44 19.47
CA ASN A 7 0.45 35.21 20.23
C ASN A 7 1.68 34.39 20.61
N LEU A 8 1.51 33.06 20.74
CA LEU A 8 2.60 32.15 21.13
C LEU A 8 3.61 31.93 19.98
N LEU A 9 4.90 32.04 20.32
CA LEU A 9 6.00 31.67 19.44
C LEU A 9 6.11 30.15 19.29
N ASP A 10 6.73 29.66 18.21
CA ASP A 10 6.91 28.21 18.03
C ASP A 10 7.72 27.59 19.17
N ILE A 11 8.75 28.29 19.66
CA ILE A 11 9.56 27.82 20.79
C ILE A 11 8.75 27.71 22.09
N GLU A 12 7.76 28.58 22.30
CA GLU A 12 6.85 28.53 23.46
C GLU A 12 5.88 27.35 23.33
N LYS A 13 5.32 27.12 22.13
CA LYS A 13 4.46 25.96 21.84
C LYS A 13 5.20 24.64 22.03
N TYR A 14 6.46 24.57 21.61
CA TYR A 14 7.31 23.39 21.80
C TYR A 14 7.62 23.13 23.29
N LEU A 15 7.88 24.18 24.09
CA LEU A 15 8.01 24.05 25.53
C LEU A 15 6.76 23.42 26.13
N LEU A 16 5.57 23.96 25.81
CA LEU A 16 4.30 23.44 26.33
C LEU A 16 4.07 21.98 25.94
N LEU A 17 4.35 21.62 24.69
CA LEU A 17 4.27 20.24 24.18
C LEU A 17 5.22 19.27 24.90
N GLU A 18 6.39 19.73 25.32
CA GLU A 18 7.41 18.86 25.93
C GLU A 18 7.14 18.63 27.44
N LEU A 19 6.35 19.49 28.11
CA LEU A 19 6.01 19.36 29.55
C LEU A 19 5.37 18.02 29.92
N VAL A 20 4.48 17.48 29.07
CA VAL A 20 3.77 16.22 29.34
C VAL A 20 4.69 14.99 29.45
N TYR A 21 5.96 15.11 29.05
CA TYR A 21 6.96 14.05 29.19
C TYR A 21 7.71 14.08 30.54
N PHE A 22 7.53 15.12 31.35
CA PHE A 22 8.13 15.27 32.67
C PHE A 22 7.14 14.88 33.77
N HIS A 23 7.15 13.59 34.13
CA HIS A 23 6.22 13.04 35.12
C HIS A 23 6.55 13.50 36.55
N LEU A 24 5.66 14.32 37.12
CA LEU A 24 5.83 14.85 38.47
C LEU A 24 5.87 13.74 39.53
N PRO A 25 6.53 14.00 40.68
CA PRO A 25 6.50 13.09 41.82
C PRO A 25 5.08 12.77 42.30
N PRO A 26 4.88 11.62 42.97
CA PRO A 26 3.55 11.08 43.27
C PRO A 26 2.76 11.96 44.25
N GLN A 27 3.44 12.81 45.02
CA GLN A 27 2.81 13.77 45.92
C GLN A 27 2.02 14.88 45.19
N TYR A 28 2.29 15.13 43.90
CA TYR A 28 1.58 16.14 43.09
C TYR A 28 0.41 15.56 42.29
N LYS A 29 0.27 14.22 42.28
CA LYS A 29 -0.87 13.51 41.68
C LYS A 29 -2.18 14.00 42.31
N ASN A 30 -3.12 14.43 41.47
CA ASN A 30 -4.45 14.93 41.87
C ASN A 30 -4.44 16.17 42.79
N ARG A 31 -3.30 16.86 42.94
CA ARG A 31 -3.19 18.10 43.72
C ARG A 31 -3.19 19.38 42.89
N ILE A 32 -3.01 19.26 41.58
CA ILE A 32 -3.06 20.39 40.66
C ILE A 32 -4.45 20.37 40.03
N THR A 33 -5.31 21.28 40.48
CA THR A 33 -6.71 21.42 40.03
C THR A 33 -7.04 22.89 39.77
N ARG A 34 -8.26 23.20 39.31
CA ARG A 34 -8.71 24.58 39.13
C ARG A 34 -8.77 25.36 40.44
N GLU A 35 -9.08 24.68 41.53
CA GLU A 35 -9.14 25.25 42.89
C GLU A 35 -7.76 25.40 43.52
N THR A 36 -6.79 24.61 43.04
CA THR A 36 -5.41 24.61 43.51
C THR A 36 -4.43 24.66 42.34
N PRO A 37 -4.44 25.75 41.56
CA PRO A 37 -3.60 25.86 40.38
C PRO A 37 -2.13 26.04 40.77
N MET A 38 -1.23 25.55 39.93
CA MET A 38 0.22 25.70 40.09
C MET A 38 0.74 26.66 39.02
N LYS A 39 1.64 27.57 39.36
CA LYS A 39 2.22 28.43 38.31
C LYS A 39 3.10 27.62 37.37
N LEU A 40 3.18 28.05 36.10
CA LEU A 40 3.97 27.33 35.10
C LEU A 40 5.48 27.29 35.45
N ASP A 41 6.03 28.35 36.03
CA ASP A 41 7.42 28.39 36.52
C ASP A 41 7.68 27.40 37.66
N GLU A 42 6.74 27.30 38.61
CA GLU A 42 6.78 26.30 39.68
C GLU A 42 6.73 24.87 39.10
N TYR A 43 5.93 24.62 38.07
CA TYR A 43 5.92 23.32 37.37
C TYR A 43 7.28 23.03 36.72
N ILE A 44 7.87 24.02 36.05
CA ILE A 44 9.21 23.91 35.44
C ILE A 44 10.26 23.61 36.52
N ASP A 45 10.17 24.23 37.70
CA ASP A 45 11.06 23.97 38.85
C ASP A 45 11.02 22.52 39.34
N LEU A 46 9.87 21.86 39.23
CA LEU A 46 9.70 20.47 39.64
C LEU A 46 10.28 19.46 38.63
N MET A 47 10.65 19.88 37.41
CA MET A 47 11.18 18.98 36.37
C MET A 47 12.43 18.20 36.80
N GLU A 48 13.32 18.79 37.61
CA GLU A 48 14.49 18.07 38.14
C GLU A 48 14.10 16.91 39.07
N GLN A 49 12.96 17.06 39.77
CA GLN A 49 12.42 16.07 40.70
C GLN A 49 11.64 14.95 39.97
N CYS A 50 11.31 15.13 38.69
CA CYS A 50 10.57 14.15 37.91
C CYS A 50 11.27 12.78 37.86
N GLY A 51 10.47 11.73 38.04
CA GLY A 51 10.89 10.34 37.97
C GLY A 51 11.13 9.86 36.52
N TYR A 52 11.54 8.60 36.35
CA TYR A 52 11.74 7.98 35.03
C TYR A 52 10.47 8.08 34.16
N SER A 53 10.64 8.36 32.86
CA SER A 53 9.58 8.28 31.85
C SER A 53 9.83 7.06 30.95
N THR A 54 8.82 6.19 30.83
CA THR A 54 8.88 4.95 30.01
C THR A 54 8.93 5.23 28.52
N TYR A 55 8.62 6.44 28.06
CA TYR A 55 8.50 6.73 26.63
C TYR A 55 8.74 8.21 26.32
N PRO A 56 9.53 8.56 25.28
CA PRO A 56 10.60 7.82 24.61
C PRO A 56 11.93 8.13 25.33
N GLY A 57 12.27 7.39 26.39
CA GLY A 57 13.60 7.45 27.02
C GLY A 57 14.11 8.83 27.49
N PHE A 58 13.27 9.87 27.56
CA PHE A 58 13.69 11.25 27.84
C PHE A 58 14.31 11.42 29.22
N ILE A 59 13.93 10.57 30.19
CA ILE A 59 14.34 10.75 31.58
C ILE A 59 14.87 9.44 32.13
N SER A 60 16.20 9.33 32.21
CA SER A 60 16.90 8.21 32.87
C SER A 60 17.30 8.58 34.30
N ARG A 61 17.37 7.58 35.19
CA ARG A 61 17.97 7.73 36.54
C ARG A 61 19.49 7.66 36.53
N SER A 62 20.12 7.49 35.36
CA SER A 62 21.56 7.60 35.23
C SER A 62 22.02 9.03 35.48
N GLU A 63 23.30 9.19 35.81
CA GLU A 63 23.93 10.51 35.92
C GLU A 63 23.73 11.34 34.63
N HIS A 64 23.80 10.69 33.46
CA HIS A 64 23.49 11.32 32.17
C HIS A 64 22.04 11.82 32.10
N GLY A 65 21.06 11.05 32.58
CA GLY A 65 19.66 11.46 32.61
C GLY A 65 19.39 12.61 33.59
N TYR A 66 20.07 12.64 34.73
CA TYR A 66 20.02 13.78 35.65
C TYR A 66 20.56 15.07 35.00
N GLN A 67 21.71 14.98 34.33
CA GLN A 67 22.29 16.11 33.59
C GLN A 67 21.40 16.56 32.43
N TYR A 68 20.73 15.63 31.73
CA TYR A 68 19.76 15.95 30.69
C TYR A 68 18.58 16.76 31.25
N LYS A 69 17.94 16.29 32.33
CA LYS A 69 16.84 17.00 33.00
C LYS A 69 17.23 18.42 33.41
N LYS A 70 18.40 18.58 34.03
CA LYS A 70 18.91 19.89 34.46
C LYS A 70 19.13 20.83 33.27
N ARG A 71 19.70 20.34 32.17
CA ARG A 71 19.88 21.14 30.94
C ARG A 71 18.55 21.53 30.32
N ARG A 72 17.57 20.62 30.29
CA ARG A 72 16.24 20.89 29.74
C ARG A 72 15.45 21.86 30.62
N GLN A 73 15.46 21.69 31.94
CA GLN A 73 14.86 22.65 32.86
C GLN A 73 15.48 24.04 32.68
N ALA A 74 16.82 24.15 32.62
CA ALA A 74 17.48 25.42 32.39
C ALA A 74 17.09 26.06 31.04
N HIS A 75 16.87 25.25 30.00
CA HIS A 75 16.37 25.72 28.72
C HIS A 75 14.93 26.25 28.83
N PHE A 76 14.04 25.54 29.52
CA PHE A 76 12.65 25.97 29.72
C PHE A 76 12.56 27.24 30.54
N LYS A 77 13.38 27.36 31.60
CA LYS A 77 13.49 28.60 32.38
C LYS A 77 13.91 29.79 31.53
N ARG A 78 14.82 29.60 30.57
CA ARG A 78 15.23 30.68 29.66
C ARG A 78 14.08 31.11 28.76
N ILE A 79 13.38 30.15 28.14
CA ILE A 79 12.22 30.43 27.28
C ILE A 79 11.13 31.15 28.08
N TYR A 80 10.79 30.64 29.27
CA TYR A 80 9.81 31.25 30.17
C TYR A 80 10.22 32.67 30.57
N ALA A 81 11.48 32.88 30.97
CA ALA A 81 11.98 34.19 31.40
C ALA A 81 12.05 35.21 30.27
N SER A 82 12.19 34.77 29.01
CA SER A 82 12.17 35.64 27.82
C SER A 82 10.78 35.77 27.18
N SER A 83 9.76 35.11 27.73
CA SER A 83 8.42 35.07 27.15
C SER A 83 7.55 36.21 27.69
N ASP A 84 6.95 36.97 26.78
CA ASP A 84 5.90 37.95 27.11
C ASP A 84 4.51 37.30 27.25
N ASN A 85 4.40 35.99 27.00
CA ASN A 85 3.13 35.27 26.93
C ASN A 85 2.89 34.32 28.10
N LEU A 86 3.95 33.69 28.62
CA LEU A 86 3.84 32.58 29.58
C LEU A 86 3.81 33.02 31.05
N GLY A 87 4.15 34.26 31.37
CA GLY A 87 4.37 34.72 32.75
C GLY A 87 3.17 34.58 33.70
N GLU A 88 1.94 34.60 33.17
CA GLU A 88 0.70 34.49 33.94
C GLU A 88 -0.07 33.19 33.68
N VAL A 89 0.60 32.21 33.07
CA VAL A 89 0.03 30.88 32.80
C VAL A 89 0.11 30.02 34.05
N VAL A 90 -1.01 29.37 34.37
CA VAL A 90 -1.11 28.42 35.48
C VAL A 90 -1.56 27.05 34.97
N VAL A 91 -1.02 26.01 35.58
CA VAL A 91 -1.45 24.62 35.43
C VAL A 91 -2.68 24.40 36.31
N THR A 92 -3.80 24.08 35.67
CA THR A 92 -5.11 23.90 36.31
C THR A 92 -5.56 22.44 36.37
N GLY A 93 -4.81 21.53 35.74
CA GLY A 93 -5.09 20.10 35.77
C GLY A 93 -3.89 19.26 35.38
N TYR A 94 -3.70 18.13 36.06
CA TYR A 94 -2.65 17.16 35.73
C TYR A 94 -3.13 15.73 35.97
N VAL A 95 -3.03 14.88 34.94
CA VAL A 95 -3.28 13.44 35.04
C VAL A 95 -2.12 12.67 34.40
N ASN A 96 -1.76 11.54 34.99
CA ASN A 96 -0.72 10.67 34.49
C ASN A 96 -1.08 9.24 34.87
N ASP A 97 -1.76 8.50 34.01
CA ASP A 97 -2.27 7.15 34.26
C ASP A 97 -1.24 6.03 34.06
N ASN A 98 0.06 6.35 34.12
CA ASN A 98 1.10 5.34 33.98
C ASN A 98 1.09 4.34 35.16
N TYR A 99 1.40 3.07 34.89
CA TYR A 99 1.63 2.09 35.96
C TYR A 99 2.94 2.38 36.69
N GLY A 100 2.92 2.31 38.02
CA GLY A 100 4.11 2.40 38.86
C GLY A 100 4.13 3.62 39.78
N SER A 101 5.28 3.87 40.43
CA SER A 101 5.37 4.83 41.53
C SER A 101 5.01 6.26 41.14
N TYR A 102 5.18 6.65 39.87
CA TYR A 102 4.99 8.03 39.38
C TYR A 102 3.73 8.23 38.54
N GLY A 103 2.82 7.26 38.50
CA GLY A 103 1.56 7.41 37.78
C GLY A 103 0.34 7.13 38.64
N ASN A 104 -0.81 7.23 37.99
CA ASN A 104 -2.07 7.46 38.66
C ASN A 104 -2.82 6.16 38.96
N THR A 105 -2.36 5.06 38.38
CA THR A 105 -3.01 3.75 38.44
C THR A 105 -2.17 2.70 39.17
N ALA A 106 -2.85 1.85 39.94
CA ALA A 106 -2.31 0.61 40.47
C ALA A 106 -2.59 -0.59 39.53
N ASP A 107 -3.38 -0.38 38.47
CA ASP A 107 -3.71 -1.39 37.47
C ASP A 107 -2.47 -1.72 36.62
N LYS A 108 -2.12 -3.01 36.57
CA LYS A 108 -0.98 -3.54 35.80
C LYS A 108 -1.22 -3.50 34.28
N ASN A 109 -2.42 -3.14 33.83
CA ASN A 109 -2.72 -3.04 32.41
C ASN A 109 -1.81 -2.03 31.70
N LYS A 110 -1.24 -2.45 30.57
CA LYS A 110 -0.10 -1.87 29.84
C LYS A 110 -0.46 -0.58 29.05
N THR A 111 -1.19 0.37 29.62
CA THR A 111 -1.58 1.63 28.96
C THR A 111 -0.98 2.85 29.67
N SER A 112 -0.60 3.86 28.90
CA SER A 112 -0.02 5.13 29.37
C SER A 112 -0.78 6.32 28.78
N PHE A 113 -1.32 7.20 29.62
CA PHE A 113 -1.99 8.43 29.24
C PHE A 113 -1.59 9.55 30.20
N VAL A 114 -1.13 10.68 29.66
CA VAL A 114 -0.73 11.86 30.44
C VAL A 114 -1.38 13.08 29.81
N ALA A 115 -1.98 13.94 30.63
CA ALA A 115 -2.54 15.20 30.16
C ALA A 115 -2.32 16.33 31.16
N ILE A 116 -2.11 17.53 30.64
CA ILE A 116 -1.96 18.78 31.39
C ILE A 116 -3.01 19.76 30.90
N ALA A 117 -3.67 20.47 31.82
CA ALA A 117 -4.53 21.61 31.52
C ALA A 117 -3.90 22.91 32.04
N LEU A 118 -4.00 23.97 31.25
CA LEU A 118 -3.46 25.29 31.50
C LEU A 118 -4.55 26.34 31.34
N ALA A 119 -4.42 27.46 32.05
CA ALA A 119 -5.25 28.63 31.84
C ALA A 119 -4.43 29.92 32.04
N ASP A 120 -4.91 31.01 31.45
CA ASP A 120 -4.38 32.36 31.68
C ASP A 120 -5.42 33.29 32.34
N ARG A 121 -5.02 34.53 32.61
CA ARG A 121 -5.89 35.56 33.20
C ARG A 121 -6.97 36.09 32.25
N GLU A 122 -6.82 35.89 30.95
CA GLU A 122 -7.80 36.31 29.92
C GLU A 122 -8.90 35.25 29.71
N ASN A 123 -8.90 34.19 30.53
CA ASN A 123 -9.80 33.04 30.43
C ASN A 123 -9.65 32.29 29.10
N ASN A 124 -8.43 32.23 28.56
CA ASN A 124 -8.04 31.25 27.55
C ASN A 124 -7.53 29.99 28.26
N GLY A 125 -7.73 28.83 27.63
CA GLY A 125 -7.32 27.53 28.15
C GLY A 125 -6.47 26.76 27.15
N ALA A 126 -5.65 25.85 27.65
CA ALA A 126 -4.96 24.86 26.82
C ALA A 126 -4.98 23.49 27.47
N VAL A 127 -5.06 22.43 26.65
CA VAL A 127 -4.79 21.06 27.07
C VAL A 127 -3.66 20.46 26.23
N ILE A 128 -2.83 19.66 26.86
CA ILE A 128 -1.69 18.99 26.21
C ILE A 128 -1.79 17.49 26.48
N PHE A 129 -1.62 16.66 25.45
CA PHE A 129 -1.75 15.21 25.56
C PHE A 129 -0.48 14.45 25.23
N SER A 130 -0.28 13.33 25.92
CA SER A 130 0.70 12.27 25.60
C SER A 130 0.12 10.88 25.94
N GLY A 131 0.53 9.83 25.22
CA GLY A 131 0.11 8.46 25.55
C GLY A 131 0.75 7.36 24.69
N CYS A 132 0.71 6.12 25.17
CA CYS A 132 1.18 4.91 24.47
C CYS A 132 0.43 3.64 25.00
N GLU A 133 0.14 2.68 24.13
CA GLU A 133 -0.42 1.35 24.48
C GLU A 133 0.67 0.29 24.24
N GLN A 134 1.11 -0.49 25.24
CA GLN A 134 2.23 -1.45 25.03
C GLN A 134 1.81 -2.89 24.72
N ILE A 135 2.42 -3.44 23.66
CA ILE A 135 2.59 -4.85 23.31
C ILE A 135 4.02 -5.30 23.72
N ASP A 136 4.19 -6.61 24.00
CA ASP A 136 5.30 -7.27 24.72
C ASP A 136 6.76 -7.05 24.24
N LEU A 137 7.71 -7.44 25.11
CA LEU A 137 9.18 -7.26 25.07
C LEU A 137 9.91 -7.80 23.81
N THR A 138 9.84 -7.08 22.69
CA THR A 138 10.90 -6.97 21.67
C THR A 138 10.73 -5.61 20.94
N SER A 139 11.40 -4.57 21.44
CA SER A 139 11.04 -3.15 21.23
C SER A 139 11.61 -2.48 19.97
N ILE A 140 10.93 -1.40 19.55
CA ILE A 140 11.09 -0.44 18.42
C ILE A 140 10.03 -0.61 17.32
N VAL A 141 9.78 -1.83 16.83
CA VAL A 141 8.85 -2.06 15.70
C VAL A 141 7.37 -2.16 16.14
N LEU A 142 7.12 -2.41 17.44
CA LEU A 142 5.78 -2.65 17.97
C LEU A 142 5.11 -1.47 18.68
N ASP A 143 5.81 -0.36 18.95
CA ASP A 143 5.14 0.90 19.35
C ASP A 143 4.17 1.36 18.25
N TRP A 144 4.45 1.00 17.00
CA TRP A 144 3.61 1.27 15.83
C TRP A 144 2.40 0.34 15.70
N GLY A 145 2.31 -0.73 16.51
CA GLY A 145 1.19 -1.69 16.48
C GLY A 145 -0.14 -1.10 16.99
N GLY A 146 -0.11 -0.34 18.10
CA GLY A 146 -1.25 0.47 18.54
C GLY A 146 -1.48 1.70 17.67
N CYS A 147 -0.44 2.16 16.96
CA CYS A 147 -0.53 3.26 15.99
C CYS A 147 -1.31 2.86 14.73
N LEU A 148 -1.18 1.59 14.29
CA LEU A 148 -1.93 1.05 13.15
C LEU A 148 -3.44 1.05 13.44
N ILE A 149 -3.88 0.62 14.62
CA ILE A 149 -5.31 0.55 15.00
C ILE A 149 -5.96 1.95 15.06
N ALA A 150 -5.26 2.96 15.59
CA ALA A 150 -5.77 4.33 15.61
C ALA A 150 -5.74 5.01 14.23
N SER A 151 -4.79 4.64 13.35
CA SER A 151 -4.78 5.07 11.94
C SER A 151 -5.85 4.39 11.08
N LEU A 152 -6.46 3.30 11.57
CA LEU A 152 -7.64 2.63 10.98
C LEU A 152 -8.97 3.23 11.48
N GLY A 153 -8.92 4.27 12.32
CA GLY A 153 -10.10 5.02 12.78
C GLY A 153 -10.90 4.34 13.90
N VAL A 154 -10.31 3.35 14.57
CA VAL A 154 -10.90 2.74 15.76
C VAL A 154 -10.69 3.67 16.95
N VAL A 155 -11.80 4.12 17.56
CA VAL A 155 -11.78 4.92 18.78
C VAL A 155 -11.29 4.06 19.95
N THR A 156 -10.21 4.49 20.60
CA THR A 156 -9.58 3.75 21.71
C THR A 156 -9.94 4.34 23.08
N GLY A 157 -9.56 3.66 24.17
CA GLY A 157 -9.76 4.18 25.53
C GLY A 157 -9.03 5.51 25.79
N HIS A 158 -7.87 5.74 25.17
CA HIS A 158 -7.16 7.02 25.29
C HIS A 158 -7.89 8.18 24.61
N HIS A 159 -8.64 7.91 23.54
CA HIS A 159 -9.46 8.92 22.88
C HIS A 159 -10.60 9.39 23.79
N HIS A 160 -11.25 8.45 24.50
CA HIS A 160 -12.26 8.78 25.51
C HIS A 160 -11.65 9.60 26.65
N LYS A 161 -10.53 9.14 27.22
CA LYS A 161 -9.82 9.89 28.28
C LYS A 161 -9.41 11.31 27.85
N ALA A 162 -8.95 11.49 26.61
CA ALA A 162 -8.58 12.79 26.08
C ALA A 162 -9.80 13.72 25.95
N ILE A 163 -10.92 13.21 25.44
CA ILE A 163 -12.19 13.96 25.38
C ILE A 163 -12.69 14.30 26.78
N ASP A 164 -12.73 13.35 27.72
CA ASP A 164 -13.24 13.58 29.07
C ASP A 164 -12.39 14.62 29.81
N PHE A 165 -11.06 14.56 29.65
CA PHE A 165 -10.15 15.54 30.20
C PHE A 165 -10.37 16.93 29.58
N TYR A 166 -10.52 17.01 28.24
CA TYR A 166 -10.83 18.26 27.56
C TYR A 166 -12.16 18.86 28.06
N ASP A 167 -13.23 18.08 28.06
CA ASP A 167 -14.57 18.54 28.44
C ASP A 167 -14.59 19.04 29.89
N HIS A 168 -13.91 18.33 30.80
CA HIS A 168 -13.81 18.76 32.20
C HIS A 168 -13.04 20.07 32.36
N TYR A 169 -11.84 20.18 31.77
CA TYR A 169 -10.94 21.31 32.00
C TYR A 169 -11.15 22.49 31.06
N MET A 170 -11.92 22.35 29.98
CA MET A 170 -12.33 23.47 29.13
C MET A 170 -13.74 23.99 29.43
N ALA A 171 -14.52 23.30 30.27
CA ALA A 171 -15.82 23.78 30.72
C ALA A 171 -15.71 25.15 31.43
N GLY A 172 -16.36 26.19 30.91
CA GLY A 172 -16.29 27.55 31.47
C GLY A 172 -15.15 28.43 30.96
N ILE A 173 -14.28 27.90 30.09
CA ILE A 173 -13.33 28.71 29.32
C ILE A 173 -14.12 29.45 28.23
N LEU A 174 -14.16 30.79 28.34
CA LEU A 174 -14.88 31.68 27.42
C LEU A 174 -13.98 32.26 26.33
N GLY A 175 -12.66 32.28 26.56
CA GLY A 175 -11.67 32.67 25.57
C GLY A 175 -11.26 31.51 24.66
N GLU A 176 -10.05 31.58 24.13
CA GLU A 176 -9.50 30.59 23.21
C GLU A 176 -9.24 29.24 23.90
N ARG A 177 -9.58 28.13 23.24
CA ARG A 177 -9.38 26.76 23.73
C ARG A 177 -8.36 26.05 22.86
N ASN A 178 -7.18 25.79 23.41
CA ASN A 178 -6.05 25.29 22.66
C ASN A 178 -5.79 23.81 22.94
N ILE A 179 -5.59 23.02 21.89
CA ILE A 179 -5.33 21.59 21.99
C ILE A 179 -3.95 21.28 21.41
N LEU A 180 -3.02 20.86 22.26
CA LEU A 180 -1.64 20.61 21.86
C LEU A 180 -1.33 19.11 21.93
N GLY A 181 -0.62 18.60 20.93
CA GLY A 181 -0.17 17.20 20.95
C GLY A 181 1.07 16.93 20.11
N HIS A 182 1.94 16.07 20.63
CA HIS A 182 3.11 15.57 19.91
C HIS A 182 3.01 14.06 19.71
N SER A 183 3.47 13.53 18.58
CA SER A 183 3.47 12.07 18.32
C SER A 183 2.07 11.46 18.50
N LYS A 184 1.91 10.41 19.30
CA LYS A 184 0.59 9.85 19.68
C LYS A 184 -0.32 10.86 20.38
N GLY A 185 0.23 11.78 21.17
CA GLY A 185 -0.53 12.88 21.75
C GLY A 185 -1.18 13.78 20.70
N GLY A 186 -0.53 13.95 19.54
CA GLY A 186 -1.09 14.67 18.40
C GLY A 186 -2.27 13.96 17.74
N ASN A 187 -2.29 12.62 17.75
CA ASN A 187 -3.45 11.83 17.31
C ASN A 187 -4.66 12.06 18.23
N LEU A 188 -4.44 12.08 19.55
CA LEU A 188 -5.47 12.39 20.55
C LEU A 188 -5.95 13.85 20.41
N ALA A 189 -5.03 14.80 20.23
CA ALA A 189 -5.35 16.21 19.99
C ALA A 189 -6.21 16.39 18.73
N THR A 190 -5.84 15.73 17.64
CA THR A 190 -6.60 15.73 16.38
C THR A 190 -8.01 15.19 16.61
N TYR A 191 -8.15 14.08 17.33
CA TYR A 191 -9.46 13.49 17.65
C TYR A 191 -10.34 14.41 18.51
N VAL A 192 -9.78 15.03 19.55
CA VAL A 192 -10.54 15.99 20.39
C VAL A 192 -10.98 17.17 19.54
N TYR A 193 -10.09 17.75 18.74
CA TYR A 193 -10.40 18.90 17.88
C TYR A 193 -11.58 18.61 16.94
N ILE A 194 -11.52 17.53 16.16
CA ILE A 194 -12.59 17.20 15.20
C ILE A 194 -13.92 16.83 15.86
N ASN A 195 -13.93 16.46 17.15
CA ASN A 195 -15.15 16.11 17.89
C ASN A 195 -15.66 17.24 18.80
N ARG A 196 -14.91 18.34 18.93
CA ARG A 196 -15.26 19.53 19.74
C ARG A 196 -15.04 20.81 18.93
N LEU A 197 -15.60 20.80 17.71
CA LEU A 197 -15.55 21.93 16.79
C LEU A 197 -16.37 23.11 17.33
N ASP A 198 -15.66 24.15 17.75
CA ASP A 198 -16.17 25.45 18.21
C ASP A 198 -15.28 26.54 17.59
N GLU A 199 -15.81 27.74 17.37
CA GLU A 199 -15.10 28.84 16.70
C GLU A 199 -13.85 29.30 17.47
N ASN A 200 -13.83 29.13 18.79
CA ASN A 200 -12.72 29.52 19.66
C ASN A 200 -11.74 28.37 19.94
N THR A 201 -11.95 27.19 19.34
CA THR A 201 -11.05 26.04 19.53
C THR A 201 -9.97 26.03 18.46
N ASN A 202 -8.71 25.93 18.89
CA ASN A 202 -7.54 25.73 18.02
C ASN A 202 -6.77 24.48 18.42
N ALA A 203 -5.99 23.94 17.49
CA ALA A 203 -5.08 22.84 17.78
C ALA A 203 -3.71 23.01 17.12
N TYR A 204 -2.68 22.55 17.83
CA TYR A 204 -1.29 22.60 17.41
C TYR A 204 -0.63 21.23 17.62
N CYS A 205 -0.32 20.57 16.51
CA CYS A 205 0.18 19.20 16.47
C CYS A 205 1.58 19.15 15.86
N VAL A 206 2.51 18.45 16.50
CA VAL A 206 3.90 18.27 16.01
C VAL A 206 4.22 16.79 15.84
N ASN A 207 4.74 16.40 14.66
CA ASN A 207 5.07 15.01 14.30
C ASN A 207 3.97 14.03 14.71
N ALA A 208 2.72 14.47 14.59
CA ALA A 208 1.63 13.73 15.16
C ALA A 208 1.43 12.42 14.38
N GLN A 209 0.91 11.41 15.07
CA GLN A 209 0.36 10.27 14.36
C GLN A 209 -0.98 10.70 13.74
N PRO A 210 -1.24 10.38 12.47
CA PRO A 210 -2.42 10.87 11.79
C PRO A 210 -3.67 10.20 12.37
N TYR A 211 -4.76 10.97 12.49
CA TYR A 211 -6.06 10.36 12.71
C TYR A 211 -6.66 9.93 11.37
N CYS A 212 -7.36 8.79 11.34
CA CYS A 212 -7.84 8.17 10.10
C CYS A 212 -8.78 9.10 9.32
N TRP A 213 -8.27 9.65 8.20
CA TRP A 213 -8.98 10.59 7.35
C TRP A 213 -10.34 10.07 6.85
N TYR A 214 -10.42 8.78 6.54
CA TYR A 214 -11.61 8.16 5.96
C TYR A 214 -12.76 7.96 6.95
N THR A 215 -12.47 8.02 8.26
CA THR A 215 -13.51 7.95 9.31
C THR A 215 -14.10 9.30 9.68
N MET A 216 -13.55 10.39 9.14
CA MET A 216 -14.00 11.75 9.43
C MET A 216 -15.17 12.15 8.52
N THR A 217 -16.10 12.94 9.05
CA THR A 217 -17.12 13.62 8.24
C THR A 217 -16.49 14.75 7.41
N GLU A 218 -17.18 15.23 6.37
CA GLU A 218 -16.68 16.35 5.57
C GLU A 218 -16.46 17.62 6.41
N THR A 219 -17.36 17.92 7.37
CA THR A 219 -17.19 19.05 8.30
C THR A 219 -15.90 18.93 9.12
N GLN A 220 -15.55 17.71 9.56
CA GLN A 220 -14.32 17.45 10.31
C GLN A 220 -13.08 17.60 9.42
N LYS A 221 -13.15 17.11 8.18
CA LYS A 221 -12.07 17.26 7.20
C LYS A 221 -11.82 18.72 6.86
N GLU A 222 -12.87 19.51 6.66
CA GLU A 222 -12.75 20.95 6.40
C GLU A 222 -12.22 21.71 7.60
N ALA A 223 -12.63 21.36 8.82
CA ALA A 223 -12.09 21.95 10.03
C ALA A 223 -10.57 21.74 10.20
N LEU A 224 -10.02 20.61 9.73
CA LEU A 224 -8.57 20.37 9.74
C LEU A 224 -7.82 21.22 8.70
N LYS A 225 -8.53 21.75 7.70
CA LYS A 225 -7.98 22.61 6.65
C LYS A 225 -7.99 24.10 7.01
N THR A 226 -8.57 24.49 8.15
CA THR A 226 -8.60 25.89 8.60
C THR A 226 -7.33 26.29 9.35
N ASP A 227 -7.08 27.59 9.45
CA ASP A 227 -6.00 28.19 10.25
C ASP A 227 -6.05 27.85 11.75
N ARG A 228 -7.24 27.45 12.24
CA ARG A 228 -7.44 26.93 13.61
C ARG A 228 -6.79 25.57 13.87
N PHE A 229 -6.37 24.86 12.83
CA PHE A 229 -5.65 23.60 12.95
C PHE A 229 -4.25 23.69 12.33
N GLU A 230 -3.24 23.64 13.19
CA GLU A 230 -1.85 23.67 12.80
C GLU A 230 -1.18 22.30 13.00
N TYR A 231 -0.63 21.76 11.93
CA TYR A 231 0.03 20.47 11.92
C TYR A 231 1.44 20.60 11.32
N ILE A 232 2.46 20.41 12.16
CA ILE A 232 3.87 20.58 11.81
C ILE A 232 4.57 19.23 11.75
N VAL A 233 5.37 19.04 10.72
CA VAL A 233 6.16 17.83 10.55
C VAL A 233 7.64 18.15 10.37
N HIS A 234 8.49 17.52 11.17
CA HIS A 234 9.94 17.64 11.02
C HIS A 234 10.38 16.93 9.74
N ALA A 235 11.37 17.50 9.04
CA ALA A 235 11.88 16.96 7.81
C ALA A 235 12.41 15.55 8.05
N ASN A 236 12.12 14.62 7.14
CA ASN A 236 12.51 13.21 7.22
C ASN A 236 11.84 12.37 8.32
N ASP A 237 11.04 12.96 9.22
CA ASP A 237 10.33 12.24 10.28
C ASP A 237 9.44 11.12 9.68
N PRO A 238 9.45 9.90 10.25
CA PRO A 238 8.65 8.79 9.73
C PRO A 238 7.14 9.02 9.82
N THR A 239 6.66 9.81 10.78
CA THR A 239 5.23 10.16 10.90
C THR A 239 4.76 10.99 9.71
N ARG A 240 5.64 11.78 9.07
CA ARG A 240 5.35 12.40 7.75
C ARG A 240 4.87 11.39 6.71
N LYS A 241 5.45 10.19 6.73
CA LYS A 241 5.25 9.13 5.75
C LYS A 241 4.03 8.27 6.05
N ALA A 242 3.57 8.26 7.32
CA ALA A 242 2.32 7.64 7.74
C ALA A 242 1.14 8.62 7.65
N SER A 243 1.39 9.92 7.83
CA SER A 243 0.43 11.02 7.82
C SER A 243 0.29 11.68 6.46
N TYR A 244 0.10 10.93 5.36
CA TYR A 244 -0.29 11.51 4.07
C TYR A 244 -1.72 12.10 4.14
N VAL A 245 -1.85 13.16 4.93
CA VAL A 245 -3.09 13.81 5.28
C VAL A 245 -3.06 15.22 4.70
N SER A 246 -4.14 15.60 4.03
CA SER A 246 -4.22 16.85 3.25
C SER A 246 -4.16 18.15 4.10
N TYR A 247 -3.96 18.03 5.41
CA TYR A 247 -4.04 19.11 6.39
C TYR A 247 -2.69 19.42 7.09
N ILE A 248 -1.56 18.97 6.54
CA ILE A 248 -0.23 19.41 7.02
C ILE A 248 -0.06 20.91 6.73
N SER A 249 0.24 21.70 7.76
CA SER A 249 0.38 23.16 7.66
C SER A 249 1.81 23.58 7.34
N ARG A 250 2.81 23.03 8.05
CA ARG A 250 4.23 23.39 7.88
C ARG A 250 5.15 22.18 7.98
N THR A 251 6.33 22.26 7.35
CA THR A 251 7.45 21.35 7.61
C THR A 251 8.64 22.09 8.16
N ALA A 252 9.29 21.55 9.20
CA ALA A 252 10.46 22.14 9.83
C ALA A 252 11.73 21.36 9.46
N PRO A 253 12.80 21.98 8.96
CA PRO A 253 14.04 21.29 8.67
C PRO A 253 14.72 20.80 9.95
N LEU A 254 15.45 19.69 9.83
CA LEU A 254 16.25 19.17 10.92
C LEU A 254 17.54 20.00 11.07
N ASN A 255 17.98 20.20 12.31
CA ASN A 255 19.24 20.85 12.59
C ASN A 255 20.44 19.97 12.18
N ARG A 256 21.63 20.58 12.16
CA ARG A 256 22.87 19.94 11.67
C ARG A 256 23.32 18.70 12.47
N TYR A 257 22.81 18.54 13.69
CA TYR A 257 23.15 17.41 14.57
C TYR A 257 22.17 16.25 14.38
N ALA A 258 20.89 16.58 14.18
CA ALA A 258 19.80 15.66 13.86
C ALA A 258 19.97 14.95 12.52
N THR A 259 20.47 15.67 11.50
CA THR A 259 20.73 15.14 10.15
C THR A 259 21.71 13.96 10.10
N ARG A 260 22.48 13.72 11.17
CA ARG A 260 23.44 12.61 11.28
C ARG A 260 22.90 11.37 12.02
N ARG A 261 21.69 11.42 12.59
CA ARG A 261 21.11 10.35 13.42
C ARG A 261 19.73 9.94 12.87
N PHE A 262 19.62 8.74 12.31
CA PHE A 262 18.39 8.29 11.63
C PHE A 262 17.24 7.87 12.58
N ILE A 263 17.52 7.69 13.87
CA ILE A 263 16.59 7.10 14.86
C ILE A 263 15.98 8.16 15.79
N ASP A 264 16.57 9.35 15.88
CA ASP A 264 16.23 10.37 16.91
C ASP A 264 15.52 11.62 16.35
N ILE A 265 15.20 11.64 15.05
CA ILE A 265 14.63 12.80 14.32
C ILE A 265 13.21 13.23 14.73
N HIS A 266 12.64 12.56 15.73
CA HIS A 266 11.27 12.74 16.22
C HIS A 266 11.18 13.66 17.45
N GLY A 267 12.32 14.03 18.03
CA GLY A 267 12.39 14.81 19.26
C GLY A 267 12.30 16.33 19.05
N PHE A 268 11.93 17.05 20.10
CA PHE A 268 11.89 18.52 20.10
C PHE A 268 13.27 19.19 19.93
N ALA A 269 14.36 18.46 20.22
CA ALA A 269 15.74 18.96 20.09
C ALA A 269 16.27 18.95 18.65
N GLU A 270 15.50 18.43 17.69
CA GLU A 270 15.98 18.13 16.35
C GLU A 270 15.74 19.27 15.34
N VAL A 271 15.05 20.33 15.76
CA VAL A 271 14.80 21.54 14.97
C VAL A 271 15.52 22.74 15.59
N ASN A 272 15.66 23.82 14.84
CA ASN A 272 16.18 25.10 15.33
C ASN A 272 15.07 26.15 15.36
N PHE A 273 15.28 27.16 16.21
CA PHE A 273 14.46 28.36 16.24
C PHE A 273 15.33 29.57 15.86
N ASP A 274 14.75 30.51 15.12
CA ASP A 274 15.39 31.78 14.81
C ASP A 274 15.45 32.69 16.05
N GLU A 275 16.07 33.87 15.90
CA GLU A 275 16.19 34.86 16.98
C GLU A 275 14.85 35.40 17.48
N PHE A 276 13.77 35.19 16.73
CA PHE A 276 12.40 35.59 17.08
C PHE A 276 11.57 34.42 17.64
N GLY A 277 12.16 33.24 17.81
CA GLY A 277 11.50 32.05 18.36
C GLY A 277 10.60 31.30 17.36
N ASN A 278 10.71 31.56 16.05
CA ASN A 278 10.02 30.81 15.01
C ASN A 278 10.85 29.61 14.53
N LEU A 279 10.22 28.57 13.99
CA LEU A 279 10.94 27.44 13.42
C LEU A 279 11.83 27.87 12.24
N GLU A 280 13.15 27.74 12.41
CA GLU A 280 14.14 28.17 11.43
C GLU A 280 14.00 27.34 10.14
N GLY A 281 13.84 28.02 9.00
CA GLY A 281 13.77 27.38 7.69
C GLY A 281 12.50 26.55 7.43
N ALA A 282 11.46 26.70 8.25
CA ALA A 282 10.20 26.00 8.05
C ALA A 282 9.53 26.38 6.73
N ARG A 283 9.02 25.38 6.01
CA ARG A 283 8.27 25.54 4.76
C ARG A 283 6.77 25.41 5.02
N VAL A 284 5.99 26.39 4.56
CA VAL A 284 4.53 26.32 4.58
C VAL A 284 4.07 25.39 3.45
N ILE A 285 3.24 24.40 3.78
CA ILE A 285 2.71 23.41 2.82
C ILE A 285 1.29 23.78 2.37
N ARG A 286 0.51 24.38 3.27
CA ARG A 286 -0.86 24.84 2.98
C ARG A 286 -0.91 26.36 3.04
N GLU A 287 -1.14 27.03 1.90
CA GLU A 287 -1.53 28.44 1.90
C GLU A 287 -2.96 28.56 2.45
N THR A 288 -3.08 29.04 3.69
CA THR A 288 -4.37 29.47 4.25
C THR A 288 -4.84 30.74 3.54
N VAL A 289 -6.16 30.90 3.37
CA VAL A 289 -6.76 32.05 2.70
C VAL A 289 -6.44 33.34 3.46
N SER A 290 -5.32 33.96 3.07
CA SER A 290 -4.89 35.36 3.27
C SER A 290 -5.04 36.01 4.65
N HIS A 291 -3.90 36.14 5.37
CA HIS A 291 -3.43 37.42 5.93
C HIS A 291 -1.89 37.50 6.14
N LEU A 292 -1.10 36.48 5.77
CA LEU A 292 0.35 36.43 6.03
C LEU A 292 1.21 36.50 4.75
N LYS A 293 0.97 37.51 3.91
CA LYS A 293 1.97 37.93 2.90
C LYS A 293 2.79 39.09 3.45
N SER A 294 3.97 38.79 3.98
CA SER A 294 5.19 39.55 3.64
C SER A 294 6.45 38.88 4.21
N ARG A 295 7.24 38.27 3.32
CA ARG A 295 8.69 38.48 3.18
C ARG A 295 9.25 37.49 2.15
N PHE A 296 9.74 38.06 1.05
CA PHE A 296 10.41 37.41 -0.08
C PHE A 296 11.64 36.61 0.35
N PHE A 297 12.00 35.56 -0.39
CA PHE A 297 13.40 35.34 -0.82
C PHE A 297 13.48 34.43 -2.07
N ASN A 298 14.35 34.85 -3.00
CA ASN A 298 14.70 34.19 -4.26
C ASN A 298 15.97 33.33 -4.15
N ASP A 299 16.02 32.33 -5.03
CA ASP A 299 17.13 31.67 -5.74
C ASP A 299 18.29 31.00 -4.99
N TYR A 300 18.58 29.74 -5.38
CA TYR A 300 19.86 29.34 -6.00
C TYR A 300 19.73 28.04 -6.81
N ALA A 301 20.37 28.02 -7.99
CA ALA A 301 20.27 27.00 -9.03
C ALA A 301 21.23 25.81 -8.86
N ALA A 302 20.75 24.60 -9.21
CA ALA A 302 21.52 23.47 -9.73
C ALA A 302 20.56 22.55 -10.52
N GLU A 303 21.04 21.96 -11.62
CA GLU A 303 20.32 21.21 -12.67
C GLU A 303 18.90 20.72 -12.34
N LYS A 304 17.94 21.21 -13.12
CA LYS A 304 16.49 21.13 -12.90
C LYS A 304 15.97 19.68 -12.99
N ARG A 305 16.13 18.90 -11.91
CA ARG A 305 15.17 17.83 -11.59
C ARG A 305 13.86 18.51 -11.28
N LEU A 306 12.81 18.16 -12.01
CA LEU A 306 11.46 18.66 -11.76
C LEU A 306 11.16 18.41 -10.27
N THR A 307 10.69 19.44 -9.57
CA THR A 307 10.19 19.27 -8.21
C THR A 307 9.03 18.27 -8.21
N HIS A 308 8.68 17.71 -7.05
CA HIS A 308 7.53 16.82 -6.94
C HIS A 308 6.27 17.45 -7.56
N ASP A 309 6.03 18.74 -7.31
CA ASP A 309 4.89 19.48 -7.86
C ASP A 309 4.99 19.68 -9.37
N GLU A 310 6.19 19.98 -9.90
CA GLU A 310 6.41 20.08 -11.35
C GLU A 310 6.20 18.73 -12.05
N CYS A 311 6.62 17.61 -11.42
CA CYS A 311 6.35 16.26 -11.89
C CYS A 311 4.85 15.95 -11.91
N MET A 312 4.15 16.28 -10.82
CA MET A 312 2.70 16.04 -10.70
C MET A 312 1.87 16.90 -11.64
N ALA A 313 2.21 18.19 -11.80
CA ALA A 313 1.53 19.09 -12.73
C ALA A 313 1.66 18.60 -14.19
N ARG A 314 2.89 18.27 -14.61
CA ARG A 314 3.15 17.70 -15.94
C ARG A 314 2.44 16.36 -16.14
N PHE A 315 2.39 15.54 -15.11
CA PHE A 315 1.70 14.27 -15.17
C PHE A 315 0.19 14.45 -15.33
N GLN A 316 -0.42 15.37 -14.58
CA GLN A 316 -1.84 15.71 -14.69
C GLN A 316 -2.23 16.25 -16.08
N GLU A 317 -1.40 17.10 -16.69
CA GLU A 317 -1.61 17.55 -18.06
C GLU A 317 -1.69 16.36 -19.03
N LYS A 318 -0.75 15.41 -18.93
CA LYS A 318 -0.75 14.20 -19.76
C LYS A 318 -1.95 13.30 -19.50
N LEU A 319 -2.40 13.20 -18.26
CA LEU A 319 -3.57 12.40 -17.89
C LEU A 319 -4.85 12.93 -18.55
N ASN A 320 -5.01 14.25 -18.65
CA ASN A 320 -6.20 14.90 -19.23
C ASN A 320 -6.37 14.62 -20.73
N GLU A 321 -5.29 14.29 -21.45
CA GLU A 321 -5.32 13.96 -22.88
C GLU A 321 -5.68 12.50 -23.17
N ILE A 322 -5.77 11.66 -22.14
CA ILE A 322 -5.92 10.21 -22.31
C ILE A 322 -7.39 9.81 -22.36
N THR A 323 -7.79 9.23 -23.48
CA THR A 323 -9.17 8.79 -23.74
C THR A 323 -9.38 7.28 -23.57
N SER A 324 -8.35 6.51 -23.21
CA SER A 324 -8.46 5.05 -23.09
C SER A 324 -7.62 4.47 -21.94
N LEU A 325 -8.18 3.48 -21.23
CA LEU A 325 -7.53 2.80 -20.11
C LEU A 325 -6.16 2.16 -20.41
N PRO A 326 -5.95 1.47 -21.55
CA PRO A 326 -4.62 0.94 -21.85
C PRO A 326 -3.56 2.02 -21.99
N ARG A 327 -3.94 3.17 -22.55
CA ARG A 327 -3.06 4.32 -22.67
C ARG A 327 -2.86 4.98 -21.32
N LEU A 328 -3.88 5.04 -20.46
CA LEU A 328 -3.79 5.55 -19.09
C LEU A 328 -2.73 4.79 -18.28
N PHE A 329 -2.86 3.48 -18.22
CA PHE A 329 -1.94 2.62 -17.49
C PHE A 329 -0.53 2.61 -18.10
N SER A 330 -0.40 2.53 -19.44
CA SER A 330 0.92 2.55 -20.08
C SER A 330 1.63 3.90 -19.88
N THR A 331 0.95 5.02 -20.14
CA THR A 331 1.53 6.36 -19.96
C THR A 331 1.93 6.57 -18.50
N THR A 332 1.11 6.13 -17.55
CA THR A 332 1.46 6.21 -16.11
C THR A 332 2.75 5.48 -15.80
N LEU A 333 2.91 4.25 -16.30
CA LEU A 333 4.18 3.52 -16.13
C LEU A 333 5.36 4.20 -16.80
N ASP A 334 5.17 4.74 -18.02
CA ASP A 334 6.22 5.42 -18.76
C ASP A 334 6.70 6.70 -18.04
N GLU A 335 5.78 7.50 -17.49
CA GLU A 335 6.11 8.69 -16.70
C GLU A 335 6.77 8.32 -15.37
N ILE A 336 6.23 7.33 -14.66
CA ILE A 336 6.81 6.87 -13.39
C ILE A 336 8.24 6.36 -13.59
N LEU A 337 8.48 5.53 -14.62
CA LEU A 337 9.83 5.06 -14.95
C LEU A 337 10.78 6.22 -15.21
N LEU A 338 10.31 7.24 -15.95
CA LEU A 338 11.11 8.41 -16.29
C LEU A 338 11.50 9.23 -15.06
N VAL A 339 10.55 9.53 -14.17
CA VAL A 339 10.79 10.42 -13.02
C VAL A 339 11.48 9.71 -11.85
N THR A 340 11.34 8.40 -11.73
CA THR A 340 11.98 7.60 -10.66
C THR A 340 13.28 6.94 -11.09
N GLU A 341 13.61 6.97 -12.39
CA GLU A 341 14.73 6.23 -12.96
C GLU A 341 14.68 4.74 -12.60
N ALA A 342 13.47 4.17 -12.49
CA ALA A 342 13.27 2.75 -12.21
C ALA A 342 13.73 1.90 -13.40
N ARG A 343 14.31 0.72 -13.11
CA ARG A 343 14.78 -0.23 -14.11
C ARG A 343 13.65 -1.03 -14.73
N ALA A 344 12.62 -1.33 -13.95
CA ALA A 344 11.42 -2.00 -14.42
C ALA A 344 10.17 -1.50 -13.68
N ALA A 345 9.05 -1.51 -14.38
CA ALA A 345 7.74 -1.19 -13.83
C ALA A 345 6.67 -2.17 -14.31
N ILE A 346 5.76 -2.56 -13.42
CA ILE A 346 4.78 -3.60 -13.65
C ILE A 346 3.41 -3.16 -13.11
N ILE A 347 2.36 -3.30 -13.90
CA ILE A 347 0.98 -3.29 -13.38
C ILE A 347 0.54 -4.73 -13.21
N TRP A 348 0.10 -5.06 -12.01
CA TRP A 348 -0.43 -6.35 -11.58
C TRP A 348 -1.92 -6.29 -11.40
N PHE A 349 -2.66 -7.28 -11.86
CA PHE A 349 -4.09 -7.43 -11.59
C PHE A 349 -4.37 -8.67 -10.76
N ARG A 350 -5.36 -8.56 -9.86
CA ARG A 350 -5.89 -9.63 -9.05
C ARG A 350 -6.88 -10.48 -9.85
N ASP A 351 -6.82 -11.79 -9.65
CA ASP A 351 -7.72 -12.80 -10.20
C ASP A 351 -7.83 -13.98 -9.22
N GLU A 352 -8.63 -14.98 -9.57
CA GLU A 352 -8.79 -16.19 -8.77
C GLU A 352 -8.82 -17.46 -9.64
N ASP A 353 -8.25 -18.55 -9.15
CA ASP A 353 -8.35 -19.88 -9.75
C ASP A 353 -8.69 -20.94 -8.67
N ASP A 354 -8.79 -22.21 -9.07
CA ASP A 354 -9.12 -23.33 -8.17
C ASP A 354 -8.19 -23.48 -6.93
N ARG A 355 -7.05 -22.77 -6.90
CA ARG A 355 -6.09 -22.77 -5.78
C ARG A 355 -6.16 -21.50 -4.94
N GLY A 356 -7.18 -20.65 -5.15
CA GLY A 356 -7.37 -19.38 -4.47
C GLY A 356 -6.82 -18.17 -5.23
N PRO A 357 -6.85 -16.97 -4.61
CA PRO A 357 -6.55 -15.72 -5.28
C PRO A 357 -5.07 -15.60 -5.66
N PHE A 358 -4.79 -14.89 -6.74
CA PHE A 358 -3.45 -14.58 -7.23
C PHE A 358 -3.43 -13.25 -7.96
N ILE A 359 -2.25 -12.68 -8.16
CA ILE A 359 -2.02 -11.56 -9.07
C ILE A 359 -1.21 -12.01 -10.29
N TYR A 360 -1.46 -11.38 -11.43
CA TYR A 360 -0.75 -11.62 -12.68
C TYR A 360 -0.37 -10.29 -13.33
N PRO A 361 0.78 -10.22 -14.02
CA PRO A 361 1.23 -8.98 -14.59
C PRO A 361 0.46 -8.68 -15.88
N LEU A 362 0.04 -7.42 -15.96
CA LEU A 362 -0.80 -6.84 -16.98
C LEU A 362 0.04 -6.07 -17.98
N ILE A 363 0.83 -5.12 -17.49
CA ILE A 363 1.73 -4.31 -18.30
C ILE A 363 3.08 -4.42 -17.64
N ILE A 364 4.10 -4.70 -18.45
CA ILE A 364 5.47 -4.85 -17.97
C ILE A 364 6.31 -3.95 -18.85
N LYS A 365 7.05 -3.04 -18.22
CA LYS A 365 8.04 -2.17 -18.84
C LYS A 365 9.38 -2.57 -18.25
N SER A 366 10.03 -3.55 -18.87
CA SER A 366 11.32 -4.12 -18.43
C SER A 366 12.08 -4.69 -19.63
N PRO A 367 13.42 -4.68 -19.64
CA PRO A 367 14.19 -5.54 -20.52
C PRO A 367 13.79 -7.01 -20.29
N GLY A 368 13.52 -7.78 -21.36
CA GLY A 368 13.20 -9.22 -21.26
C GLY A 368 11.75 -9.57 -20.86
N ALA A 369 10.79 -8.65 -21.02
CA ALA A 369 9.42 -8.77 -20.51
C ALA A 369 8.59 -10.00 -20.95
N GLU A 370 8.99 -10.72 -22.00
CA GLU A 370 8.21 -11.79 -22.62
C GLU A 370 7.93 -12.97 -21.68
N ASP A 371 8.88 -13.37 -20.84
CA ASP A 371 8.73 -14.54 -19.95
C ASP A 371 7.92 -14.25 -18.67
N LEU A 372 7.69 -12.97 -18.35
CA LEU A 372 7.06 -12.54 -17.10
C LEU A 372 5.53 -12.57 -17.14
N TYR A 373 4.91 -12.48 -18.33
CA TYR A 373 3.45 -12.50 -18.49
C TYR A 373 2.78 -13.82 -18.02
N GLN A 374 3.57 -14.87 -17.81
CA GLN A 374 3.08 -16.15 -17.31
C GLN A 374 3.08 -16.26 -15.77
N LEU A 375 3.67 -15.29 -15.07
CA LEU A 375 3.84 -15.32 -13.62
C LEU A 375 2.50 -15.16 -12.89
N LYS A 376 2.30 -15.96 -11.84
CA LYS A 376 1.18 -15.84 -10.90
C LYS A 376 1.74 -15.76 -9.50
N LEU A 377 1.49 -14.65 -8.80
CA LEU A 377 1.91 -14.47 -7.41
C LEU A 377 0.72 -14.60 -6.47
N ARG A 378 0.84 -15.46 -5.47
CA ARG A 378 -0.17 -15.71 -4.45
C ARG A 378 0.13 -14.93 -3.18
N PRO A 379 -0.79 -14.86 -2.20
CA PRO A 379 -0.51 -14.25 -0.91
C PRO A 379 0.82 -14.75 -0.31
N GLY A 380 1.66 -13.81 0.13
CA GLY A 380 3.01 -14.09 0.65
C GLY A 380 4.11 -14.26 -0.42
N GLN A 381 3.80 -14.11 -1.71
CA GLN A 381 4.78 -14.24 -2.80
C GLN A 381 5.12 -12.89 -3.44
N GLY A 382 6.18 -12.24 -2.95
CA GLY A 382 6.65 -10.95 -3.48
C GLY A 382 5.87 -9.73 -2.93
N ILE A 383 6.46 -8.54 -3.09
CA ILE A 383 5.94 -7.31 -2.51
C ILE A 383 4.66 -6.85 -3.20
N ALA A 384 4.53 -6.98 -4.53
CA ALA A 384 3.27 -6.67 -5.22
C ALA A 384 2.09 -7.50 -4.71
N ALA A 385 2.27 -8.81 -4.52
CA ALA A 385 1.18 -9.65 -4.01
C ALA A 385 0.82 -9.27 -2.57
N GLN A 386 1.82 -8.99 -1.74
CA GLN A 386 1.59 -8.51 -0.38
C GLN A 386 0.84 -7.17 -0.38
N SER A 387 1.21 -6.25 -1.26
CA SER A 387 0.55 -4.95 -1.43
C SER A 387 -0.92 -5.11 -1.84
N VAL A 388 -1.21 -5.97 -2.82
CA VAL A 388 -2.60 -6.25 -3.27
C VAL A 388 -3.44 -6.87 -2.16
N PHE A 389 -2.94 -7.89 -1.48
CA PHE A 389 -3.74 -8.65 -0.52
C PHE A 389 -3.85 -7.97 0.86
N ALA A 390 -2.91 -7.09 1.19
CA ALA A 390 -3.02 -6.23 2.36
C ALA A 390 -3.74 -4.91 2.07
N GLY A 391 -3.86 -4.51 0.79
CA GLY A 391 -4.43 -3.24 0.36
C GLY A 391 -3.56 -2.02 0.71
N LEU A 392 -2.25 -2.22 0.86
CA LEU A 392 -1.32 -1.19 1.36
C LEU A 392 -0.16 -0.97 0.39
N PRO A 393 0.30 0.28 0.21
CA PRO A 393 1.54 0.55 -0.50
C PRO A 393 2.73 0.09 0.34
N LEU A 394 3.72 -0.52 -0.30
CA LEU A 394 4.89 -1.11 0.32
C LEU A 394 6.16 -0.62 -0.38
N TYR A 395 7.22 -0.45 0.41
CA TYR A 395 8.52 0.00 -0.07
C TYR A 395 9.63 -0.81 0.59
N ILE A 396 10.49 -1.41 -0.22
CA ILE A 396 11.66 -2.18 0.21
C ILE A 396 12.91 -1.46 -0.29
N LYS A 397 13.67 -0.89 0.64
CA LYS A 397 14.95 -0.22 0.35
C LYS A 397 16.09 -1.20 0.04
N ASP A 398 16.11 -2.36 0.71
CA ASP A 398 17.10 -3.43 0.51
C ASP A 398 16.45 -4.80 0.69
N SER A 399 16.39 -5.59 -0.39
CA SER A 399 15.76 -6.91 -0.40
C SER A 399 16.46 -7.93 0.51
N ARG A 400 17.73 -7.73 0.87
CA ARG A 400 18.49 -8.63 1.77
C ARG A 400 18.01 -8.58 3.22
N GLN A 401 17.35 -7.50 3.61
CA GLN A 401 16.82 -7.30 4.96
C GLN A 401 15.39 -7.87 5.12
N TYR A 402 14.78 -8.34 4.03
CA TYR A 402 13.40 -8.78 3.98
C TYR A 402 13.31 -10.30 3.70
N ARG A 403 12.67 -11.06 4.60
CA ARG A 403 12.49 -12.52 4.46
C ARG A 403 11.27 -12.86 3.59
N LEU A 404 11.24 -12.41 2.34
CA LEU A 404 10.25 -12.85 1.35
C LEU A 404 10.89 -13.81 0.33
N SER A 405 10.12 -14.77 -0.17
CA SER A 405 10.58 -15.70 -1.20
C SER A 405 10.67 -15.01 -2.57
N VAL A 406 11.80 -14.37 -2.86
CA VAL A 406 12.04 -13.64 -4.13
C VAL A 406 12.70 -14.48 -5.23
N GLY A 407 13.10 -15.73 -4.93
CA GLY A 407 13.95 -16.55 -5.80
C GLY A 407 13.37 -16.84 -7.19
N SER A 408 12.05 -17.07 -7.29
CA SER A 408 11.38 -17.27 -8.59
C SER A 408 11.18 -15.99 -9.39
N LEU A 409 11.09 -14.82 -8.73
CA LEU A 409 10.99 -13.52 -9.40
C LEU A 409 12.32 -13.11 -10.04
N ASN A 410 13.43 -13.24 -9.29
CA ASN A 410 14.78 -12.92 -9.78
C ASN A 410 15.13 -13.69 -11.06
N GLN A 411 14.78 -14.97 -11.09
CA GLN A 411 15.01 -15.83 -12.25
C GLN A 411 14.09 -15.48 -13.43
N ALA A 412 12.86 -15.03 -13.17
CA ALA A 412 11.89 -14.65 -14.19
C ALA A 412 12.16 -13.26 -14.79
N LEU A 413 12.64 -12.31 -13.99
CA LEU A 413 12.95 -10.94 -14.41
C LEU A 413 14.33 -10.82 -15.08
N GLY A 414 15.20 -11.83 -14.92
CA GLY A 414 16.59 -11.76 -15.37
C GLY A 414 17.42 -10.68 -14.67
N ILE A 415 16.89 -10.10 -13.59
CA ILE A 415 17.51 -9.08 -12.76
C ILE A 415 17.42 -9.51 -11.30
N THR A 416 18.50 -9.30 -10.55
CA THR A 416 18.49 -9.50 -9.10
C THR A 416 17.75 -8.32 -8.48
N ILE A 417 16.64 -8.59 -7.81
CA ILE A 417 15.88 -7.57 -7.08
C ILE A 417 16.68 -7.11 -5.86
N THR A 418 16.94 -5.81 -5.77
CA THR A 418 17.65 -5.15 -4.67
C THR A 418 16.77 -4.13 -3.95
N SER A 419 15.83 -3.48 -4.65
CA SER A 419 14.88 -2.53 -4.05
C SER A 419 13.57 -2.51 -4.83
N GLU A 420 12.44 -2.31 -4.16
CA GLU A 420 11.11 -2.35 -4.78
C GLU A 420 10.15 -1.32 -4.18
N ILE A 421 9.22 -0.84 -5.00
CA ILE A 421 8.03 -0.08 -4.58
C ILE A 421 6.80 -0.83 -5.11
N ALA A 422 5.76 -1.00 -4.30
CA ALA A 422 4.46 -1.50 -4.76
C ALA A 422 3.34 -0.62 -4.21
N VAL A 423 2.44 -0.16 -5.07
CA VAL A 423 1.28 0.67 -4.70
C VAL A 423 0.01 -0.05 -5.14
N PRO A 424 -0.97 -0.29 -4.26
CA PRO A 424 -2.20 -0.98 -4.61
C PRO A 424 -3.02 -0.16 -5.62
N LEU A 425 -3.69 -0.87 -6.51
CA LEU A 425 -4.67 -0.32 -7.44
C LEU A 425 -6.05 -0.69 -6.92
N GLY A 426 -6.72 0.27 -6.29
CA GLY A 426 -8.06 0.11 -5.74
C GLY A 426 -8.76 1.48 -5.68
N VAL A 427 -10.07 1.49 -5.91
CA VAL A 427 -10.89 2.70 -5.76
C VAL A 427 -11.21 2.94 -4.27
N ASP A 428 -11.18 1.86 -3.48
CA ASP A 428 -11.18 1.81 -2.01
C ASP A 428 -10.45 0.52 -1.53
N GLU A 429 -10.27 0.36 -0.21
CA GLU A 429 -9.59 -0.81 0.39
C GLU A 429 -10.35 -2.13 0.20
N ALA A 430 -11.67 -2.07 -0.05
CA ALA A 430 -12.51 -3.25 -0.29
C ALA A 430 -12.37 -3.77 -1.74
N GLU A 431 -12.01 -2.88 -2.67
CA GLU A 431 -11.91 -3.16 -4.11
C GLU A 431 -10.48 -3.01 -4.66
N VAL A 432 -9.48 -3.52 -3.95
CA VAL A 432 -8.11 -3.62 -4.49
C VAL A 432 -8.08 -4.68 -5.60
N PHE A 433 -7.99 -4.19 -6.83
CA PHE A 433 -8.02 -4.99 -8.05
C PHE A 433 -6.63 -5.27 -8.62
N GLY A 434 -5.57 -4.68 -8.06
CA GLY A 434 -4.21 -4.81 -8.59
C GLY A 434 -3.17 -4.06 -7.78
N ALA A 435 -1.95 -3.96 -8.32
CA ALA A 435 -0.86 -3.12 -7.82
C ALA A 435 -0.01 -2.57 -8.98
N LEU A 436 0.58 -1.40 -8.81
CA LEU A 436 1.70 -0.91 -9.60
C LEU A 436 2.99 -1.22 -8.83
N GLU A 437 3.97 -1.84 -9.47
CA GLU A 437 5.24 -2.22 -8.86
C GLU A 437 6.42 -1.64 -9.65
N LEU A 438 7.41 -1.10 -8.95
CA LEU A 438 8.71 -0.72 -9.50
C LEU A 438 9.80 -1.63 -8.92
N VAL A 439 10.73 -2.03 -9.78
CA VAL A 439 11.83 -2.92 -9.43
C VAL A 439 13.15 -2.27 -9.81
N ASN A 440 14.01 -2.11 -8.80
CA ASN A 440 15.34 -1.52 -8.83
C ASN A 440 15.39 -0.10 -9.40
N LYS A 441 16.20 0.76 -8.78
CA LYS A 441 16.60 2.02 -9.44
C LYS A 441 17.75 1.73 -10.41
N LEU A 442 17.85 2.49 -11.50
CA LEU A 442 18.97 2.37 -12.44
C LEU A 442 20.30 2.71 -11.76
N ASP A 443 20.29 3.72 -10.89
CA ASP A 443 21.43 4.10 -10.06
C ASP A 443 20.99 4.26 -8.59
N GLY A 444 21.67 3.57 -7.68
CA GLY A 444 21.31 3.53 -6.25
C GLY A 444 20.08 2.67 -5.91
N VAL A 445 19.33 3.11 -4.90
CA VAL A 445 18.09 2.47 -4.42
C VAL A 445 16.96 3.48 -4.41
N PHE A 446 15.72 3.02 -4.51
CA PHE A 446 14.55 3.90 -4.39
C PHE A 446 14.59 4.69 -3.08
N SER A 447 14.29 5.99 -3.16
CA SER A 447 14.14 6.86 -2.00
C SER A 447 12.68 6.87 -1.53
N LEU A 448 12.43 7.52 -0.40
CA LEU A 448 11.05 7.73 0.08
C LEU A 448 10.33 8.81 -0.73
N GLU A 449 11.08 9.68 -1.42
CA GLU A 449 10.53 10.65 -2.39
C GLU A 449 10.09 9.94 -3.68
N ASP A 450 10.85 8.94 -4.13
CA ASP A 450 10.43 8.07 -5.24
C ASP A 450 9.13 7.35 -4.87
N PHE A 451 9.04 6.76 -3.67
CA PHE A 451 7.84 6.10 -3.18
C PHE A 451 6.63 7.03 -3.12
N ALA A 452 6.81 8.22 -2.54
CA ALA A 452 5.81 9.28 -2.46
C ALA A 452 5.26 9.66 -3.84
N LEU A 453 6.16 10.00 -4.75
CA LEU A 453 5.83 10.41 -6.11
C LEU A 453 5.07 9.30 -6.85
N VAL A 454 5.51 8.05 -6.72
CA VAL A 454 4.84 6.89 -7.33
C VAL A 454 3.44 6.68 -6.78
N ASN A 455 3.26 6.84 -5.47
CA ASN A 455 1.96 6.74 -4.83
C ASN A 455 1.01 7.84 -5.34
N ASP A 456 1.46 9.09 -5.37
CA ASP A 456 0.63 10.23 -5.77
C ASP A 456 0.29 10.19 -7.27
N MET A 457 1.23 9.80 -8.13
CA MET A 457 0.97 9.53 -9.54
C MET A 457 -0.01 8.37 -9.73
N THR A 458 0.10 7.31 -8.91
CA THR A 458 -0.84 6.18 -8.96
C THR A 458 -2.25 6.62 -8.55
N LEU A 459 -2.38 7.44 -7.50
CA LEU A 459 -3.66 7.96 -7.04
C LEU A 459 -4.30 8.91 -8.06
N ALA A 460 -3.52 9.81 -8.67
CA ALA A 460 -4.01 10.69 -9.72
C ALA A 460 -4.52 9.90 -10.94
N MET A 461 -3.80 8.83 -11.31
CA MET A 461 -4.26 7.91 -12.35
C MET A 461 -5.56 7.17 -11.96
N LEU A 462 -5.67 6.73 -10.70
CA LEU A 462 -6.87 6.05 -10.19
C LEU A 462 -8.10 6.97 -10.14
N ASP A 463 -7.92 8.27 -9.87
CA ASP A 463 -9.00 9.25 -9.93
C ASP A 463 -9.53 9.41 -11.36
N VAL A 464 -8.63 9.49 -12.35
CA VAL A 464 -9.00 9.50 -13.77
C VAL A 464 -9.69 8.20 -14.18
N PHE A 465 -9.17 7.06 -13.72
CA PHE A 465 -9.81 5.75 -13.91
C PHE A 465 -11.24 5.75 -13.38
N LYS A 466 -11.45 6.20 -12.14
CA LYS A 466 -12.76 6.27 -11.48
C LYS A 466 -13.73 7.18 -12.25
N LYS A 467 -13.29 8.37 -12.64
CA LYS A 467 -14.10 9.35 -13.40
C LYS A 467 -14.51 8.85 -14.78
N SER A 468 -13.72 7.95 -15.38
CA SER A 468 -14.04 7.39 -16.70
C SER A 468 -15.30 6.51 -16.71
N GLY A 469 -15.75 6.00 -15.56
CA GLY A 469 -16.88 5.07 -15.45
C GLY A 469 -16.65 3.72 -16.17
N GLN A 470 -15.44 3.45 -16.65
CA GLN A 470 -15.11 2.22 -17.35
C GLN A 470 -14.90 1.06 -16.36
N SER A 471 -15.57 -0.06 -16.60
CA SER A 471 -15.40 -1.26 -15.76
C SER A 471 -14.05 -1.93 -16.02
N LEU A 472 -13.42 -2.38 -14.92
CA LEU A 472 -12.27 -3.26 -14.94
C LEU A 472 -12.52 -4.58 -15.65
N ASP A 473 -13.77 -5.05 -15.73
CA ASP A 473 -14.09 -6.32 -16.38
C ASP A 473 -13.86 -6.27 -17.90
N ASN A 474 -14.09 -5.11 -18.53
CA ASN A 474 -13.71 -4.87 -19.94
C ASN A 474 -12.20 -4.90 -20.16
N TYR A 475 -11.43 -4.66 -19.10
CA TYR A 475 -9.98 -4.81 -19.12
C TYR A 475 -9.65 -6.27 -18.83
N ARG A 476 -10.06 -6.86 -17.69
CA ARG A 476 -9.83 -8.27 -17.30
C ARG A 476 -10.07 -9.28 -18.44
N ASP A 477 -11.06 -9.02 -19.28
CA ASP A 477 -11.30 -9.72 -20.54
C ASP A 477 -10.37 -9.20 -21.65
N PHE A 478 -9.09 -9.54 -21.53
CA PHE A 478 -8.14 -9.40 -22.63
C PHE A 478 -8.13 -10.66 -23.46
N SER A 479 -7.90 -10.51 -24.76
CA SER A 479 -7.82 -11.65 -25.63
C SER A 479 -6.63 -12.52 -25.20
N LEU A 480 -6.90 -13.74 -24.73
CA LEU A 480 -5.84 -14.71 -24.43
C LEU A 480 -5.03 -14.98 -25.70
N LEU A 481 -5.71 -15.05 -26.86
CA LEU A 481 -5.06 -15.24 -28.14
C LEU A 481 -5.63 -14.23 -29.13
N GLN A 482 -4.74 -13.53 -29.83
CA GLN A 482 -5.06 -12.71 -31.00
C GLN A 482 -4.16 -13.10 -32.15
N ILE A 483 -4.69 -12.97 -33.37
CA ILE A 483 -3.89 -12.93 -34.58
C ILE A 483 -4.10 -11.56 -35.22
N ARG A 484 -3.00 -10.87 -35.51
CA ARG A 484 -3.00 -9.60 -36.24
C ARG A 484 -2.24 -9.75 -37.54
N GLN A 485 -2.70 -9.07 -38.58
CA GLN A 485 -2.05 -8.99 -39.88
C GLN A 485 -1.97 -7.51 -40.30
N GLY A 486 -0.77 -6.98 -40.53
CA GLY A 486 -0.58 -5.59 -40.93
C GLY A 486 -1.25 -4.58 -39.97
N GLY A 487 -1.20 -4.84 -38.66
CA GLY A 487 -1.84 -4.01 -37.64
C GLY A 487 -3.34 -4.27 -37.44
N LYS A 488 -4.05 -4.91 -38.38
CA LYS A 488 -5.47 -5.27 -38.25
C LYS A 488 -5.65 -6.57 -37.45
N ARG A 489 -6.62 -6.60 -36.54
CA ARG A 489 -6.99 -7.80 -35.78
C ARG A 489 -7.86 -8.72 -36.64
N ILE A 490 -7.37 -9.92 -36.97
CA ILE A 490 -8.09 -10.90 -37.81
C ILE A 490 -8.77 -12.00 -36.99
N PHE A 491 -8.27 -12.29 -35.79
CA PHE A 491 -8.92 -13.20 -34.86
C PHE A 491 -8.57 -12.82 -33.41
N ALA A 492 -9.50 -13.09 -32.50
CA ALA A 492 -9.29 -12.97 -31.07
C ALA A 492 -10.22 -13.91 -30.30
N VAL A 493 -9.74 -14.45 -29.19
CA VAL A 493 -10.57 -15.09 -28.15
C VAL A 493 -10.20 -14.52 -26.80
N GLU A 494 -11.21 -14.13 -26.03
CA GLU A 494 -11.06 -13.56 -24.69
C GLU A 494 -10.58 -14.63 -23.69
N LYS A 495 -9.79 -14.21 -22.69
CA LYS A 495 -9.36 -15.09 -21.61
C LYS A 495 -10.58 -15.66 -20.89
N ASN A 496 -10.56 -16.95 -20.58
CA ASN A 496 -11.69 -17.72 -20.07
C ASN A 496 -12.92 -17.76 -21.00
N GLY A 497 -12.81 -17.24 -22.23
CA GLY A 497 -13.88 -17.25 -23.21
C GLY A 497 -14.06 -18.62 -23.83
N PHE A 498 -15.29 -18.91 -24.25
CA PHE A 498 -15.64 -20.05 -25.08
C PHE A 498 -16.02 -19.56 -26.48
N LYS A 499 -15.21 -19.88 -27.50
CA LYS A 499 -15.41 -19.40 -28.87
C LYS A 499 -15.50 -20.54 -29.87
N GLU A 500 -16.60 -20.59 -30.59
CA GLU A 500 -16.80 -21.53 -31.69
C GLU A 500 -16.46 -20.83 -33.02
N LYS A 501 -15.78 -21.54 -33.93
CA LYS A 501 -15.46 -21.05 -35.27
C LYS A 501 -15.72 -22.14 -36.30
N ALA A 502 -16.66 -21.88 -37.20
CA ALA A 502 -16.95 -22.72 -38.35
C ALA A 502 -16.03 -22.41 -39.53
N PHE A 503 -15.71 -23.42 -40.33
CA PHE A 503 -14.92 -23.31 -41.57
C PHE A 503 -15.66 -23.91 -42.77
N ALA A 504 -15.44 -23.35 -43.96
CA ALA A 504 -16.06 -23.87 -45.18
C ALA A 504 -15.37 -25.15 -45.68
N SER A 505 -14.09 -25.35 -45.34
CA SER A 505 -13.34 -26.54 -45.73
C SER A 505 -12.37 -27.02 -44.65
N GLN A 506 -12.01 -28.31 -44.72
CA GLN A 506 -10.98 -28.89 -43.84
C GLN A 506 -9.60 -28.22 -44.05
N ALA A 507 -9.30 -27.77 -45.27
CA ALA A 507 -8.05 -27.08 -45.59
C ALA A 507 -7.95 -25.72 -44.85
N GLU A 508 -9.00 -24.92 -44.88
CA GLU A 508 -9.07 -23.64 -44.16
C GLU A 508 -8.93 -23.82 -42.65
N LYS A 509 -9.65 -24.80 -42.08
CA LYS A 509 -9.56 -25.13 -40.66
C LYS A 509 -8.15 -25.55 -40.27
N ASN A 510 -7.52 -26.42 -41.05
CA ASN A 510 -6.15 -26.87 -40.80
C ASN A 510 -5.14 -25.71 -40.89
N ALA A 511 -5.31 -24.82 -41.86
CA ALA A 511 -4.49 -23.60 -41.98
C ALA A 511 -4.68 -22.67 -40.78
N PHE A 512 -5.92 -22.49 -40.33
CA PHE A 512 -6.23 -21.70 -39.13
C PHE A 512 -5.68 -22.34 -37.85
N LEU A 513 -5.83 -23.66 -37.68
CA LEU A 513 -5.27 -24.41 -36.55
C LEU A 513 -3.75 -24.23 -36.47
N LYS A 514 -3.05 -24.40 -37.60
CA LYS A 514 -1.61 -24.14 -37.69
C LYS A 514 -1.26 -22.71 -37.28
N LYS A 515 -2.09 -21.74 -37.68
CA LYS A 515 -1.90 -20.32 -37.32
C LYS A 515 -2.08 -20.07 -35.84
N ILE A 516 -3.22 -20.46 -35.24
CA ILE A 516 -3.48 -20.24 -33.82
C ILE A 516 -2.57 -21.08 -32.91
N SER A 517 -2.05 -22.21 -33.39
CA SER A 517 -1.02 -23.00 -32.69
C SER A 517 0.40 -22.48 -32.90
N GLY A 518 0.58 -21.42 -33.70
CA GLY A 518 1.89 -20.84 -33.98
C GLY A 518 2.84 -21.78 -34.75
N LEU A 519 2.29 -22.70 -35.54
CA LEU A 519 3.05 -23.56 -36.46
C LEU A 519 3.31 -22.87 -37.79
N SER A 520 2.44 -21.93 -38.20
CA SER A 520 2.56 -21.21 -39.47
C SER A 520 2.09 -19.77 -39.28
N LEU A 521 3.00 -18.81 -39.44
CA LEU A 521 2.72 -17.37 -39.42
C LEU A 521 3.34 -16.73 -40.66
N GLU A 522 2.58 -15.89 -41.35
CA GLU A 522 3.11 -15.08 -42.44
C GLU A 522 4.03 -13.95 -41.93
N PRO A 523 4.92 -13.37 -42.76
CA PRO A 523 5.86 -12.32 -42.32
C PRO A 523 5.18 -11.10 -41.67
N ASN A 524 4.00 -10.72 -42.16
CA ASN A 524 3.20 -9.61 -41.66
C ASN A 524 2.19 -10.01 -40.57
N GLU A 525 2.20 -11.28 -40.14
CA GLU A 525 1.35 -11.80 -39.09
C GLU A 525 2.05 -11.79 -37.74
N ARG A 526 1.25 -11.55 -36.71
CA ARG A 526 1.66 -11.53 -35.31
C ARG A 526 0.65 -12.35 -34.53
N LEU A 527 1.13 -13.41 -33.87
CA LEU A 527 0.34 -14.14 -32.88
C LEU A 527 0.60 -13.49 -31.53
N ILE A 528 -0.45 -13.01 -30.88
CA ILE A 528 -0.35 -12.42 -29.56
C ILE A 528 -0.99 -13.40 -28.60
N PHE A 529 -0.21 -14.05 -27.74
CA PHE A 529 -0.75 -14.95 -26.72
C PHE A 529 -0.42 -14.42 -25.34
N ASN A 530 -1.46 -14.18 -24.54
CA ASN A 530 -1.34 -13.60 -23.20
C ASN A 530 -0.43 -12.35 -23.22
N ARG A 531 -0.64 -11.47 -24.21
CA ARG A 531 0.12 -10.23 -24.50
C ARG A 531 1.54 -10.39 -25.06
N ILE A 532 2.08 -11.61 -25.09
CA ILE A 532 3.38 -11.87 -25.70
C ILE A 532 3.18 -11.92 -27.22
N THR A 533 3.95 -11.12 -27.96
CA THR A 533 3.89 -11.10 -29.42
C THR A 533 4.91 -12.07 -30.00
N PHE A 534 4.41 -13.04 -30.76
CA PHE A 534 5.19 -14.02 -31.49
C PHE A 534 5.17 -13.71 -32.98
N THR A 535 6.36 -13.74 -33.56
CA THR A 535 6.63 -13.57 -34.99
C THR A 535 7.13 -14.90 -35.57
N ARG A 536 7.15 -15.02 -36.90
CA ARG A 536 7.53 -16.26 -37.59
C ARG A 536 8.94 -16.76 -37.21
N ASP A 537 9.86 -15.87 -36.88
CA ASP A 537 11.24 -16.18 -36.48
C ASP A 537 11.38 -16.74 -35.06
N LYS A 538 10.36 -16.60 -34.20
CA LYS A 538 10.40 -17.05 -32.79
C LYS A 538 10.01 -18.51 -32.60
N GLN A 539 10.54 -19.41 -33.44
CA GLN A 539 10.12 -20.83 -33.50
C GLN A 539 10.27 -21.59 -32.17
N GLU A 540 11.37 -21.39 -31.44
CA GLU A 540 11.57 -22.06 -30.14
C GLU A 540 10.63 -21.52 -29.05
N GLN A 541 10.33 -20.21 -29.05
CA GLN A 541 9.34 -19.65 -28.13
C GLN A 541 7.92 -20.17 -28.46
N LEU A 542 7.55 -20.24 -29.74
CA LEU A 542 6.28 -20.81 -30.19
C LEU A 542 6.15 -22.30 -29.83
N LYS A 543 7.24 -23.05 -29.89
CA LYS A 543 7.30 -24.45 -29.46
C LYS A 543 7.10 -24.59 -27.95
N ARG A 544 7.72 -23.73 -27.15
CA ARG A 544 7.49 -23.68 -25.68
C ARG A 544 6.05 -23.34 -25.36
N LEU A 545 5.50 -22.32 -26.02
CA LEU A 545 4.10 -21.90 -25.89
C LEU A 545 3.15 -23.08 -26.10
N ARG A 546 3.27 -23.79 -27.22
CA ARG A 546 2.45 -24.99 -27.51
C ARG A 546 2.58 -26.06 -26.43
N LYS A 547 3.80 -26.30 -25.94
CA LYS A 547 4.06 -27.37 -24.99
C LYS A 547 3.53 -27.06 -23.58
N GLN A 548 3.55 -25.80 -23.18
CA GLN A 548 3.26 -25.38 -21.80
C GLN A 548 1.83 -24.86 -21.63
N GLU A 549 1.34 -24.08 -22.60
CA GLU A 549 0.13 -23.30 -22.41
C GLU A 549 -1.10 -23.92 -23.11
N TYR A 550 -0.89 -24.85 -24.05
CA TYR A 550 -1.93 -25.34 -24.95
C TYR A 550 -2.25 -26.81 -24.68
N ALA A 551 -3.49 -27.20 -24.92
CA ALA A 551 -3.86 -28.58 -25.15
C ALA A 551 -4.84 -28.66 -26.33
N ILE A 552 -4.67 -29.68 -27.16
CA ILE A 552 -5.57 -29.94 -28.27
C ILE A 552 -6.35 -31.22 -27.96
N ILE A 553 -7.67 -31.10 -27.89
CA ILE A 553 -8.56 -32.26 -27.79
C ILE A 553 -8.81 -32.78 -29.21
N PHE A 554 -8.72 -34.10 -29.38
CA PHE A 554 -8.69 -34.76 -30.70
C PHE A 554 -7.50 -34.32 -31.57
N GLU A 555 -6.34 -34.10 -30.94
CA GLU A 555 -5.07 -33.85 -31.65
C GLU A 555 -4.73 -35.00 -32.60
N ASN A 556 -4.97 -36.24 -32.16
CA ASN A 556 -4.77 -37.46 -32.92
C ASN A 556 -6.08 -38.23 -33.03
N PRO A 557 -6.95 -37.94 -34.02
CA PRO A 557 -8.27 -38.56 -34.14
C PRO A 557 -8.21 -40.10 -34.24
N HIS A 558 -7.13 -40.64 -34.80
CA HIS A 558 -6.90 -42.08 -34.90
C HIS A 558 -6.75 -42.79 -33.54
N LEU A 559 -6.48 -42.05 -32.46
CA LEU A 559 -6.35 -42.61 -31.11
C LEU A 559 -7.63 -43.35 -30.71
N ARG A 560 -8.81 -42.87 -31.13
CA ARG A 560 -10.11 -43.53 -30.89
C ARG A 560 -10.12 -45.00 -31.27
N TYR A 561 -9.39 -45.38 -32.32
CA TYR A 561 -9.36 -46.74 -32.87
C TYR A 561 -8.09 -47.52 -32.49
N ALA A 562 -7.24 -46.96 -31.63
CA ALA A 562 -5.98 -47.58 -31.25
C ALA A 562 -6.20 -48.86 -30.41
N LYS A 563 -5.39 -49.88 -30.68
CA LYS A 563 -5.33 -51.12 -29.86
C LYS A 563 -4.52 -50.93 -28.55
N THR A 564 -3.91 -49.76 -28.38
CA THR A 564 -3.14 -49.38 -27.17
C THR A 564 -4.04 -49.34 -25.95
N LYS A 565 -3.50 -49.70 -24.78
CA LYS A 565 -4.22 -49.66 -23.50
C LYS A 565 -4.24 -48.25 -22.91
N VAL A 566 -5.28 -47.92 -22.13
CA VAL A 566 -5.40 -46.62 -21.41
C VAL A 566 -4.16 -46.34 -20.56
N ASN A 567 -3.66 -47.33 -19.82
CA ASN A 567 -2.49 -47.16 -18.96
C ASN A 567 -1.23 -46.73 -19.73
N ALA A 568 -1.02 -47.24 -20.94
CA ALA A 568 0.14 -46.93 -21.76
C ALA A 568 0.07 -45.47 -22.24
N VAL A 569 -1.10 -45.03 -22.70
CA VAL A 569 -1.33 -43.63 -23.11
C VAL A 569 -1.08 -42.67 -21.95
N LEU A 570 -1.69 -42.94 -20.79
CA LEU A 570 -1.54 -42.08 -19.61
C LEU A 570 -0.10 -42.09 -19.06
N ARG A 571 0.60 -43.23 -19.07
CA ARG A 571 2.02 -43.29 -18.68
C ARG A 571 2.89 -42.44 -19.59
N THR A 572 2.71 -42.53 -20.91
CA THR A 572 3.45 -41.71 -21.87
C THR A 572 3.21 -40.22 -21.62
N LEU A 573 1.96 -39.84 -21.37
CA LEU A 573 1.61 -38.45 -21.02
C LEU A 573 2.30 -37.98 -19.74
N LEU A 574 2.28 -38.79 -18.68
CA LEU A 574 2.92 -38.46 -17.39
C LEU A 574 4.44 -38.36 -17.51
N LEU A 575 5.07 -39.24 -18.31
CA LEU A 575 6.50 -39.15 -18.61
C LEU A 575 6.86 -37.87 -19.35
N GLN A 576 6.02 -37.44 -20.29
CA GLN A 576 6.22 -36.18 -21.03
C GLN A 576 6.11 -34.94 -20.12
N LEU A 577 5.29 -35.01 -19.07
CA LEU A 577 5.08 -33.91 -18.13
C LEU A 577 6.22 -33.73 -17.11
N ARG A 578 7.11 -34.72 -16.94
CA ARG A 578 8.24 -34.68 -15.99
C ARG A 578 7.84 -34.33 -14.54
N GLU A 579 6.60 -34.60 -14.14
CA GLU A 579 6.13 -34.38 -12.76
C GLU A 579 6.32 -35.64 -11.90
N ASN A 580 7.34 -35.65 -11.04
CA ASN A 580 7.66 -36.79 -10.14
C ASN A 580 6.59 -37.10 -9.06
N ARG A 581 5.47 -36.35 -9.01
CA ARG A 581 4.48 -36.42 -7.92
C ARG A 581 3.11 -36.97 -8.34
N VAL A 582 2.89 -37.30 -9.61
CA VAL A 582 1.56 -37.69 -10.11
C VAL A 582 1.45 -39.19 -10.32
N ASN A 583 0.70 -39.86 -9.44
CA ASN A 583 0.43 -41.29 -9.52
C ASN A 583 -0.63 -41.58 -10.62
N LEU A 584 -0.34 -42.51 -11.54
CA LEU A 584 -1.22 -42.99 -12.60
C LEU A 584 -2.64 -43.34 -12.10
N ASN A 585 -2.74 -44.02 -10.96
CA ASN A 585 -4.04 -44.42 -10.39
C ASN A 585 -4.85 -43.20 -9.93
N LYS A 586 -4.19 -42.17 -9.40
CA LYS A 586 -4.85 -40.92 -8.99
C LYS A 586 -5.41 -40.18 -10.20
N VAL A 587 -4.65 -40.11 -11.29
CA VAL A 587 -5.08 -39.51 -12.56
C VAL A 587 -6.27 -40.26 -13.15
N ALA A 588 -6.15 -41.59 -13.24
CA ALA A 588 -7.23 -42.41 -13.75
C ALA A 588 -8.50 -42.28 -12.89
N LYS A 589 -8.37 -42.17 -11.56
CA LYS A 589 -9.49 -41.91 -10.67
C LYS A 589 -10.13 -40.55 -10.92
N MET A 590 -9.33 -39.48 -11.09
CA MET A 590 -9.83 -38.14 -11.43
C MET A 590 -10.59 -38.10 -12.77
N MET A 591 -10.18 -38.92 -13.73
CA MET A 591 -10.85 -39.07 -15.03
C MET A 591 -12.07 -40.01 -14.98
N GLY A 592 -12.30 -40.72 -13.86
CA GLY A 592 -13.29 -41.78 -13.77
C GLY A 592 -12.97 -43.01 -14.63
N LEU A 593 -11.68 -43.30 -14.86
CA LEU A 593 -11.13 -44.37 -15.70
C LEU A 593 -10.24 -45.36 -14.93
N HIS A 594 -10.24 -45.34 -13.60
CA HIS A 594 -9.41 -46.22 -12.76
C HIS A 594 -9.59 -47.72 -13.07
N ASP A 595 -10.83 -48.18 -13.26
CA ASP A 595 -11.12 -49.58 -13.61
C ASP A 595 -10.87 -49.91 -15.09
N LYS A 596 -10.51 -48.91 -15.90
CA LYS A 596 -10.33 -49.02 -17.36
C LYS A 596 -8.87 -48.93 -17.79
N LEU A 597 -7.93 -48.90 -16.85
CA LEU A 597 -6.49 -48.81 -17.13
C LEU A 597 -5.97 -49.92 -18.06
N LYS A 598 -6.53 -51.14 -17.99
CA LYS A 598 -6.14 -52.28 -18.83
C LYS A 598 -6.92 -52.37 -20.15
N THR A 599 -7.97 -51.56 -20.33
CA THR A 599 -8.84 -51.55 -21.50
C THR A 599 -8.13 -50.92 -22.71
N ARG A 600 -8.37 -51.44 -23.91
CA ARG A 600 -7.85 -50.87 -25.17
C ARG A 600 -8.68 -49.63 -25.54
N ILE A 601 -8.07 -48.58 -26.10
CA ILE A 601 -8.79 -47.32 -26.41
C ILE A 601 -10.00 -47.57 -27.32
N LYS A 602 -9.83 -48.41 -28.34
CA LYS A 602 -10.92 -48.81 -29.25
C LYS A 602 -12.12 -49.48 -28.58
N ASP A 603 -11.94 -50.03 -27.37
CA ASP A 603 -12.98 -50.75 -26.63
C ASP A 603 -13.65 -49.84 -25.57
N LEU A 604 -13.27 -48.57 -25.47
CA LEU A 604 -13.96 -47.59 -24.61
C LEU A 604 -15.29 -47.17 -25.23
N SER A 605 -16.30 -46.93 -24.41
CA SER A 605 -17.50 -46.18 -24.83
C SER A 605 -17.15 -44.75 -25.22
N ASP A 606 -18.02 -44.07 -25.98
CA ASP A 606 -17.79 -42.68 -26.39
C ASP A 606 -17.64 -41.74 -25.19
N ALA A 607 -18.43 -41.95 -24.13
CA ALA A 607 -18.34 -41.19 -22.90
C ALA A 607 -17.00 -41.41 -22.17
N GLU A 608 -16.51 -42.65 -22.10
CA GLU A 608 -15.22 -42.97 -21.50
C GLU A 608 -14.05 -42.40 -22.34
N TYR A 609 -14.15 -42.46 -23.67
CA TYR A 609 -13.14 -41.87 -24.55
C TYR A 609 -13.09 -40.34 -24.41
N ILE A 610 -14.23 -39.67 -24.29
CA ILE A 610 -14.27 -38.23 -24.03
C ILE A 610 -13.66 -37.87 -22.67
N ARG A 611 -13.92 -38.66 -21.62
CA ARG A 611 -13.26 -38.45 -20.31
C ARG A 611 -11.74 -38.59 -20.42
N LEU A 612 -11.26 -39.53 -21.24
CA LEU A 612 -9.85 -39.69 -21.52
C LEU A 612 -9.27 -38.45 -22.22
N GLU A 613 -9.83 -38.03 -23.35
CA GLU A 613 -9.39 -36.83 -24.10
C GLU A 613 -9.43 -35.55 -23.24
N TYR A 614 -10.58 -35.30 -22.58
CA TYR A 614 -10.75 -34.15 -21.69
C TYR A 614 -9.72 -34.15 -20.56
N GLY A 615 -9.55 -35.29 -19.88
CA GLY A 615 -8.60 -35.37 -18.77
C GLY A 615 -7.15 -35.26 -19.23
N MET A 616 -6.79 -35.80 -20.40
CA MET A 616 -5.44 -35.66 -20.97
C MET A 616 -5.14 -34.20 -21.30
N ALA A 617 -6.14 -33.43 -21.74
CA ALA A 617 -5.99 -31.99 -21.91
C ALA A 617 -5.86 -31.27 -20.56
N ARG A 618 -6.75 -31.55 -19.59
CA ARG A 618 -6.80 -30.84 -18.30
C ARG A 618 -5.62 -31.12 -17.38
N ILE A 619 -5.04 -32.32 -17.42
CA ILE A 619 -3.88 -32.65 -16.57
C ILE A 619 -2.66 -31.79 -16.89
N ARG A 620 -2.55 -31.31 -18.14
CA ARG A 620 -1.51 -30.37 -18.58
C ARG A 620 -1.69 -28.96 -17.99
N ARG A 621 -2.84 -28.68 -17.36
CA ARG A 621 -3.25 -27.35 -16.86
C ARG A 621 -3.06 -26.22 -17.89
N PRO A 622 -3.58 -26.39 -19.12
CA PRO A 622 -3.39 -25.42 -20.19
C PRO A 622 -4.16 -24.12 -19.92
N LYS A 623 -3.69 -23.00 -20.47
CA LYS A 623 -4.45 -21.76 -20.58
C LYS A 623 -5.43 -21.80 -21.74
N LEU A 624 -5.08 -22.48 -22.84
CA LEU A 624 -5.90 -22.63 -24.03
C LEU A 624 -6.16 -24.10 -24.36
N VAL A 625 -7.44 -24.46 -24.46
CA VAL A 625 -7.87 -25.73 -25.05
C VAL A 625 -8.44 -25.48 -26.44
N ILE A 626 -7.88 -26.16 -27.44
CA ILE A 626 -8.42 -26.17 -28.80
C ILE A 626 -9.13 -27.50 -29.00
N VAL A 627 -10.42 -27.47 -29.30
CA VAL A 627 -11.18 -28.67 -29.67
C VAL A 627 -11.14 -28.79 -31.18
N ASN A 628 -10.41 -29.79 -31.67
CA ASN A 628 -10.36 -30.11 -33.09
C ASN A 628 -11.56 -30.98 -33.49
N THR A 629 -11.65 -31.34 -34.76
CA THR A 629 -12.73 -32.19 -35.28
C THR A 629 -12.75 -33.54 -34.58
N PRO A 630 -13.92 -33.97 -34.06
CA PRO A 630 -14.03 -35.26 -33.41
C PRO A 630 -13.77 -36.40 -34.40
N PRO A 631 -13.28 -37.56 -33.91
CA PRO A 631 -13.13 -38.75 -34.76
C PRO A 631 -14.48 -39.20 -35.33
N GLN A 632 -14.43 -39.86 -36.48
CA GLN A 632 -15.63 -40.38 -37.13
C GLN A 632 -16.42 -41.32 -36.19
N ARG A 633 -17.74 -41.30 -36.26
CA ARG A 633 -18.63 -42.16 -35.44
C ARG A 633 -18.61 -41.88 -33.93
N LEU A 634 -18.00 -40.80 -33.45
CA LEU A 634 -18.25 -40.32 -32.09
C LEU A 634 -19.67 -39.77 -32.01
N SER A 635 -20.46 -40.22 -31.04
CA SER A 635 -21.84 -39.75 -30.85
C SER A 635 -21.90 -38.21 -30.68
N PRO A 636 -22.84 -37.52 -31.36
CA PRO A 636 -23.10 -36.09 -31.15
C PRO A 636 -23.43 -35.73 -29.70
N ASP A 637 -24.12 -36.62 -28.98
CA ASP A 637 -24.47 -36.41 -27.57
C ASP A 637 -23.22 -36.38 -26.70
N ALA A 638 -22.29 -37.31 -26.95
CA ALA A 638 -21.03 -37.37 -26.24
C ALA A 638 -20.23 -36.08 -26.47
N TYR A 639 -20.13 -35.62 -27.72
CA TYR A 639 -19.46 -34.35 -28.07
C TYR A 639 -20.11 -33.14 -27.39
N THR A 640 -21.45 -33.12 -27.31
CA THR A 640 -22.20 -32.05 -26.61
C THR A 640 -21.90 -32.02 -25.11
N VAL A 641 -21.74 -33.19 -24.48
CA VAL A 641 -21.32 -33.30 -23.07
C VAL A 641 -19.92 -32.73 -22.86
N LEU A 642 -18.98 -33.00 -23.76
CA LEU A 642 -17.63 -32.42 -23.73
C LEU A 642 -17.67 -30.89 -23.79
N CYS A 643 -18.36 -30.34 -24.81
CA CYS A 643 -18.49 -28.89 -24.98
C CYS A 643 -19.17 -28.23 -23.78
N SER A 644 -20.22 -28.85 -23.24
CA SER A 644 -20.91 -28.36 -22.03
C SER A 644 -20.00 -28.34 -20.81
N ARG A 645 -19.12 -29.35 -20.66
CA ARG A 645 -18.13 -29.38 -19.58
C ARG A 645 -17.09 -28.26 -19.74
N LEU A 646 -16.59 -28.08 -20.95
CA LEU A 646 -15.64 -27.02 -21.27
C LEU A 646 -16.25 -25.61 -21.08
N LYS A 647 -17.52 -25.40 -21.44
CA LYS A 647 -18.26 -24.15 -21.14
C LYS A 647 -18.31 -23.88 -19.63
N LYS A 648 -18.57 -24.91 -18.81
CA LYS A 648 -18.54 -24.78 -17.34
C LYS A 648 -17.13 -24.44 -16.81
N ASP A 649 -16.08 -25.01 -17.40
CA ASP A 649 -14.70 -24.69 -17.02
C ASP A 649 -14.33 -23.25 -17.36
N CYS A 650 -14.81 -22.73 -18.50
CA CYS A 650 -14.68 -21.32 -18.89
C CYS A 650 -15.40 -20.40 -17.88
N GLN A 651 -16.64 -20.72 -17.51
CA GLN A 651 -17.41 -19.97 -16.50
C GLN A 651 -16.72 -19.94 -15.14
N LYS A 652 -16.02 -21.02 -14.78
CA LYS A 652 -15.19 -21.11 -13.57
C LYS A 652 -13.81 -20.45 -13.70
N LYS A 653 -13.56 -19.72 -14.79
CA LYS A 653 -12.28 -19.05 -15.08
C LYS A 653 -11.07 -19.99 -15.09
N ALA A 654 -11.29 -21.25 -15.41
CA ALA A 654 -10.26 -22.28 -15.31
C ALA A 654 -9.50 -22.51 -16.64
N VAL A 655 -10.07 -22.13 -17.79
CA VAL A 655 -9.48 -22.34 -19.12
C VAL A 655 -10.19 -21.49 -20.19
N THR A 656 -9.49 -21.13 -21.26
CA THR A 656 -10.07 -20.58 -22.50
C THR A 656 -10.25 -21.68 -23.53
N VAL A 657 -11.35 -21.65 -24.29
CA VAL A 657 -11.68 -22.71 -25.25
C VAL A 657 -11.96 -22.14 -26.64
N ILE A 658 -11.31 -22.73 -27.65
CA ILE A 658 -11.67 -22.53 -29.06
C ILE A 658 -12.17 -23.87 -29.61
N VAL A 659 -13.38 -23.90 -30.15
CA VAL A 659 -13.93 -25.06 -30.86
C VAL A 659 -13.88 -24.81 -32.36
N LEU A 660 -13.24 -25.71 -33.10
CA LEU A 660 -13.13 -25.65 -34.55
C LEU A 660 -14.13 -26.61 -35.18
N ASN A 661 -15.20 -26.05 -35.76
CA ASN A 661 -16.27 -26.80 -36.43
C ASN A 661 -16.00 -26.90 -37.93
#